data_AF-A0A945DW39-F1
#
_entry.id   AF-A0A945DW39-F1
#
_cell.length_a   1.000
_cell.length_b   1.000
_cell.length_c   1.000
_cell.angle_alpha   90.00
_cell.angle_beta   90.00
_cell.angle_gamma   90.00
#
_symmetry.space_group_name_H-M   'P 1'
#
loop_
_entity.id
_entity.type
_entity.pdbx_description
1 polymer ?
#
loop_
_entity_poly.entity_id
_entity_poly.type
_entity_poly.pdbx_seq_one_letter_code
_entity_poly.pdbx_strand_id
1 'polypeptide(L)'
;MIIKTLKPKTASLRLFVLAVLMAAVSTVTAQTLLEENFSSGFEEWTAVNPPGGFNGSPRWQVGPGGETLFENSNASASFTAGMLINDAKADQNYTYKALLLSGDDDGIGLVFGYKDSSNFYRIMFAAQEERNKFPGEGWLLERVVDGSSVRLAGDDYSEDWDPEFIYMQGYPFEVTIKVKGKKLSITVVDDPEEDGTEYELVDNLSIPTNADGNVGLASWEQAGGIPSGSHFSDISVDGKAVTMPNPLDGWEEVIPWNSEENDVLEGGNDGYPVWSVGVTSDSSAGGILSESSNSGLIGLEIEEGDDQFNSNIDWTSGMLVTGDAKWKDYRVSTRFHSIPHCTFTGCWVNAHGLIFRYKDPQNFYRLSFSSRNPSDGWPRQGVSIQKVVNGEWSEVFWEKGAAFSSKKFVPSGKADKSTFDLSLTVSGNQLEFTIVSDPNGAAKVFNYGPIEVTGVDSGKVGFFSYYQRLLDIHHLKVEEISGIPFETFSEFGKPSPAVGLSNFEPGTKVVATVQSPFEDPPGFRRKVTGWSGTGSAPKGGIWFLPGNPRVNFIIKQASSLTWNWKTEVKVNISADGGGKISGGSSKWYKDGTKLIVTAVPSTGHMFDGWSGTVSSKERKLTVYTNQPLNLTAVFRPDSDRDGMDDDWEKAYIGNLEGKADDDSDGDGVSNIDEYRRRTNPGEAEVLLYAVPSNWENTSVSNPFTVGRMTLADFGDGFKGIWENSGTFEGASEENEYTDWEGQRIIMKDSVWKEDWKDGTYEATVVVGDVNTSCLYFRYQDEENWYRVSLSGNDAGAALPQVGLSIQKKVDGVYTMIEEYDDYMTPDPEDDVLKMIKLKVTAKGNAFTVQAIPFDPIDLKGFDSDGASEILSFKDDGLASGRAGVGFARQGAAAAGDTVTDYFPVGSGALFTDVTVTVGNKVVFEDSWDGHDSQTLLPKGWTDPAEGGAMAGAWLSSAHGGFFQLKDVYTASPTNKSVLKADGEGALFIGPAIEDKNYLLEFGFQSFIARDDLAAIDGMGFVYDYKDENNFARVIFVNTTDKALGGGSTLPRGINVSRKIDGQWHDIITGDRSFAYVRGRPFDVAFTA
;
A
#
# COMPACT_ATOMS: atom_id res chain seq x y z
N MET A 1 72.73 -41.04 -2.49
CA MET A 1 71.52 -41.82 -2.12
C MET A 1 71.08 -41.30 -0.75
N ILE A 2 70.20 -40.29 -0.68
CA ILE A 2 68.71 -40.40 -0.71
C ILE A 2 68.23 -40.91 0.66
N ILE A 3 67.59 -40.13 1.57
CA ILE A 3 67.06 -38.74 1.56
C ILE A 3 67.34 -38.01 2.89
N LYS A 4 67.31 -36.66 2.86
CA LYS A 4 67.54 -35.68 3.95
C LYS A 4 66.21 -35.06 4.45
N THR A 5 66.02 -34.55 5.68
CA THR A 5 66.66 -34.70 7.03
C THR A 5 65.80 -33.98 8.08
N LEU A 6 66.01 -34.27 9.37
CA LEU A 6 65.74 -33.43 10.57
C LEU A 6 64.27 -33.20 11.04
N LYS A 7 64.07 -33.53 12.33
CA LYS A 7 62.88 -33.20 13.14
C LYS A 7 62.85 -31.70 13.50
N PRO A 8 61.67 -31.06 13.68
CA PRO A 8 61.58 -29.64 14.03
C PRO A 8 62.01 -29.36 15.48
N LYS A 9 62.55 -28.15 15.71
CA LYS A 9 63.09 -27.69 17.00
C LYS A 9 62.03 -27.04 17.87
N THR A 10 62.04 -27.36 19.16
CA THR A 10 61.54 -26.45 20.21
C THR A 10 62.48 -25.25 20.37
N ALA A 11 61.96 -24.03 20.30
CA ALA A 11 62.68 -22.82 20.67
C ALA A 11 61.73 -21.86 21.41
N SER A 12 62.15 -21.40 22.58
CA SER A 12 61.36 -20.51 23.43
C SER A 12 61.16 -19.14 22.80
N LEU A 13 59.93 -18.61 22.83
CA LEU A 13 59.68 -17.18 22.70
C LEU A 13 59.11 -16.66 24.02
N ARG A 14 59.68 -15.55 24.51
CA ARG A 14 59.33 -14.98 25.83
C ARG A 14 57.92 -14.40 25.79
N LEU A 15 57.07 -14.78 26.74
CA LEU A 15 55.85 -14.05 27.05
C LEU A 15 56.26 -12.69 27.65
N PHE A 16 56.18 -11.62 26.87
CA PHE A 16 56.10 -10.28 27.42
C PHE A 16 54.68 -10.10 27.96
N VAL A 17 54.54 -10.12 29.29
CA VAL A 17 53.32 -9.65 29.94
C VAL A 17 53.26 -8.14 29.78
N LEU A 18 52.64 -7.69 28.68
CA LEU A 18 52.28 -6.29 28.52
C LEU A 18 51.04 -6.05 29.38
N ALA A 19 51.27 -5.69 30.66
CA ALA A 19 50.21 -5.19 31.52
C ALA A 19 49.69 -3.88 30.89
N VAL A 20 48.59 -3.97 30.15
CA VAL A 20 47.86 -2.80 29.68
C VAL A 20 47.28 -2.14 30.93
N LEU A 21 47.95 -1.06 31.36
CA LEU A 21 47.44 -0.16 32.36
C LEU A 21 46.20 0.52 31.76
N MET A 22 45.03 -0.10 31.91
CA MET A 22 43.77 0.62 31.80
C MET A 22 43.80 1.67 32.89
N ALA A 23 44.13 2.91 32.50
CA ALA A 23 43.81 4.06 33.32
C ALA A 23 42.30 4.01 33.52
N ALA A 24 41.85 3.75 34.74
CA ALA A 24 40.46 3.90 35.10
C ALA A 24 40.11 5.36 34.88
N VAL A 25 39.45 5.65 33.75
CA VAL A 25 38.85 6.95 33.51
C VAL A 25 37.77 7.07 34.56
N SER A 26 37.93 8.03 35.47
CA SER A 26 36.90 8.37 36.45
C SER A 26 35.74 9.03 35.73
N THR A 27 34.89 8.21 35.13
CA THR A 27 33.54 8.61 34.74
C THR A 27 32.81 8.96 36.03
N VAL A 28 32.45 10.23 36.18
CA VAL A 28 31.40 10.59 37.13
C VAL A 28 30.14 9.99 36.52
N THR A 29 29.62 8.91 37.11
CA THR A 29 28.34 8.35 36.69
C THR A 29 27.28 9.40 36.97
N ALA A 30 26.66 9.92 35.91
CA ALA A 30 25.43 10.70 36.03
C ALA A 30 24.44 9.91 36.89
N GLN A 31 23.80 10.55 37.85
CA GLN A 31 22.68 9.91 38.52
C GLN A 31 21.49 9.93 37.55
N THR A 32 21.02 8.76 37.12
CA THR A 32 19.69 8.64 36.52
C THR A 32 18.67 9.15 37.55
N LEU A 33 17.90 10.17 37.17
CA LEU A 33 16.81 10.73 37.96
C LEU A 33 15.49 9.99 37.67
N LEU A 34 15.30 9.57 36.42
CA LEU A 34 14.18 8.76 35.93
C LEU A 34 14.65 8.01 34.67
N GLU A 35 14.21 6.77 34.48
CA GLU A 35 14.48 6.01 33.25
C GLU A 35 13.31 5.07 32.99
N GLU A 36 12.41 5.52 32.12
CA GLU A 36 11.25 4.77 31.65
C GLU A 36 11.53 4.23 30.26
N ASN A 37 11.48 2.91 30.13
CA ASN A 37 11.44 2.19 28.86
C ASN A 37 10.08 1.51 28.63
N PHE A 38 9.11 1.84 29.49
CA PHE A 38 7.73 1.34 29.49
C PHE A 38 7.59 -0.20 29.51
N SER A 39 8.65 -0.94 29.88
CA SER A 39 8.67 -2.42 29.84
C SER A 39 8.24 -3.12 31.14
N SER A 40 7.91 -2.35 32.18
CA SER A 40 7.41 -2.79 33.49
C SER A 40 5.97 -2.31 33.71
N GLY A 41 5.30 -2.81 34.75
CA GLY A 41 3.89 -2.54 35.05
C GLY A 41 2.92 -3.59 34.49
N PHE A 42 3.42 -4.58 33.74
CA PHE A 42 2.66 -5.73 33.22
C PHE A 42 3.12 -7.07 33.85
N GLU A 43 3.67 -7.07 35.07
CA GLU A 43 4.36 -8.23 35.65
C GLU A 43 3.48 -9.49 35.79
N GLU A 44 2.16 -9.32 35.94
CA GLU A 44 1.19 -10.42 35.98
C GLU A 44 0.49 -10.67 34.63
N TRP A 45 0.89 -10.01 33.54
CA TRP A 45 0.18 -10.05 32.25
C TRP A 45 1.12 -10.33 31.06
N THR A 46 0.81 -11.37 30.30
CA THR A 46 1.61 -11.79 29.14
C THR A 46 0.79 -11.70 27.86
N ALA A 47 1.26 -10.91 26.88
CA ALA A 47 0.69 -10.90 25.53
C ALA A 47 1.09 -12.18 24.77
N VAL A 48 0.09 -12.88 24.22
CA VAL A 48 0.23 -14.18 23.59
C VAL A 48 -0.47 -14.18 22.23
N ASN A 49 0.29 -14.54 21.19
CA ASN A 49 -0.26 -14.88 19.88
C ASN A 49 -0.30 -16.41 19.74
N PRO A 50 -1.48 -17.05 19.69
CA PRO A 50 -1.60 -18.47 19.34
C PRO A 50 -1.07 -18.76 17.92
N PRO A 51 -0.88 -20.05 17.56
CA PRO A 51 -0.64 -20.43 16.18
C PRO A 51 -1.79 -19.94 15.27
N GLY A 52 -1.49 -19.14 14.25
CA GLY A 52 -2.55 -18.55 13.42
C GLY A 52 -2.13 -17.69 12.22
N GLY A 53 -0.88 -17.18 12.19
CA GLY A 53 -0.40 -16.36 11.07
C GLY A 53 -1.05 -14.98 11.03
N PHE A 54 -0.75 -14.14 12.02
CA PHE A 54 -1.37 -12.83 12.18
C PHE A 54 -1.03 -11.85 11.04
N ASN A 55 -1.98 -10.99 10.68
CA ASN A 55 -1.83 -9.87 9.74
C ASN A 55 -0.99 -8.70 10.31
N GLY A 56 -0.73 -8.72 11.62
CA GLY A 56 -0.07 -7.67 12.40
C GLY A 56 0.42 -8.22 13.74
N SER A 57 0.46 -7.40 14.78
CA SER A 57 0.74 -7.84 16.15
C SER A 57 -0.18 -7.10 17.12
N PRO A 58 -0.99 -7.82 17.93
CA PRO A 58 -1.84 -7.22 18.96
C PRO A 58 -1.06 -6.28 19.85
N ARG A 59 -1.60 -5.09 20.11
CA ARG A 59 -1.01 -4.07 20.99
C ARG A 59 -1.95 -3.85 22.16
N TRP A 60 -1.70 -4.62 23.21
CA TRP A 60 -2.44 -4.53 24.45
C TRP A 60 -1.97 -3.33 25.26
N GLN A 61 -2.87 -2.36 25.44
CA GLN A 61 -2.60 -1.04 25.97
C GLN A 61 -3.31 -0.83 27.32
N VAL A 62 -2.79 0.09 28.12
CA VAL A 62 -3.43 0.54 29.37
C VAL A 62 -3.15 2.03 29.56
N GLY A 63 -4.17 2.78 30.00
CA GLY A 63 -4.09 4.22 30.23
C GLY A 63 -3.47 4.60 31.60
N PRO A 64 -3.30 5.91 31.89
CA PRO A 64 -2.63 6.39 33.10
C PRO A 64 -3.29 5.98 34.42
N GLY A 65 -4.60 5.76 34.42
CA GLY A 65 -5.33 5.30 35.61
C GLY A 65 -5.08 3.83 35.97
N GLY A 66 -4.63 3.00 35.02
CA GLY A 66 -4.52 1.54 35.22
C GLY A 66 -5.87 0.82 35.34
N GLU A 67 -7.00 1.48 35.07
CA GLU A 67 -8.36 0.96 35.33
C GLU A 67 -8.91 0.11 34.16
N THR A 68 -8.48 0.41 32.94
CA THR A 68 -8.97 -0.23 31.70
C THR A 68 -7.81 -0.69 30.83
N LEU A 69 -7.78 -1.99 30.53
CA LEU A 69 -6.94 -2.59 29.49
C LEU A 69 -7.65 -2.49 28.15
N PHE A 70 -6.95 -2.19 27.06
CA PHE A 70 -7.55 -2.11 25.75
C PHE A 70 -6.66 -2.61 24.61
N GLU A 71 -7.25 -2.82 23.42
CA GLU A 71 -6.56 -3.35 22.24
C GLU A 71 -7.22 -2.77 20.97
N ASN A 72 -6.43 -2.11 20.13
CA ASN A 72 -6.91 -1.31 18.99
C ASN A 72 -6.04 -1.44 17.74
N SER A 73 -5.25 -2.53 17.62
CA SER A 73 -4.21 -2.62 16.60
C SER A 73 -4.69 -3.07 15.21
N ASN A 74 -5.96 -3.46 15.07
CA ASN A 74 -6.50 -4.22 13.93
C ASN A 74 -5.75 -5.56 13.67
N ALA A 75 -5.16 -6.15 14.71
CA ALA A 75 -4.46 -7.43 14.55
C ALA A 75 -5.43 -8.61 14.53
N SER A 76 -5.24 -9.51 13.58
CA SER A 76 -6.10 -10.68 13.40
C SER A 76 -5.39 -11.87 12.81
N ALA A 77 -5.97 -13.05 13.02
CA ALA A 77 -5.59 -14.30 12.41
C ALA A 77 -6.86 -15.14 12.14
N SER A 78 -6.86 -15.96 11.10
CA SER A 78 -8.08 -16.55 10.53
C SER A 78 -8.93 -17.40 11.49
N PHE A 79 -8.33 -17.95 12.55
CA PHE A 79 -9.00 -18.81 13.53
C PHE A 79 -8.56 -18.50 14.97
N THR A 80 -7.96 -17.33 15.22
CA THR A 80 -7.54 -16.98 16.58
C THR A 80 -7.42 -15.48 16.81
N ALA A 81 -7.84 -15.08 18.01
CA ALA A 81 -7.62 -13.76 18.57
C ALA A 81 -6.17 -13.61 19.07
N GLY A 82 -5.71 -12.37 19.14
CA GLY A 82 -4.62 -12.00 20.05
C GLY A 82 -5.11 -12.17 21.49
N MET A 83 -4.22 -12.49 22.43
CA MET A 83 -4.60 -12.72 23.82
C MET A 83 -3.70 -11.98 24.80
N LEU A 84 -4.23 -11.62 25.97
CA LEU A 84 -3.48 -11.12 27.11
C LEU A 84 -3.81 -11.99 28.33
N ILE A 85 -2.87 -12.81 28.76
CA ILE A 85 -3.07 -13.81 29.81
C ILE A 85 -2.59 -13.28 31.15
N ASN A 86 -3.44 -13.32 32.18
CA ASN A 86 -3.09 -12.97 33.54
C ASN A 86 -2.54 -14.17 34.32
N ASP A 87 -1.62 -13.92 35.25
CA ASP A 87 -0.95 -14.95 36.04
C ASP A 87 -1.85 -15.59 37.14
N ALA A 88 -3.05 -15.05 37.37
CA ALA A 88 -4.06 -15.62 38.26
C ALA A 88 -4.50 -17.03 37.80
N LYS A 89 -4.19 -18.02 38.64
CA LYS A 89 -4.55 -19.42 38.42
C LYS A 89 -5.87 -19.77 39.08
N ALA A 90 -6.83 -20.14 38.25
CA ALA A 90 -8.10 -20.68 38.65
C ALA A 90 -8.00 -22.20 38.87
N ASP A 91 -8.56 -22.66 40.00
CA ASP A 91 -8.66 -24.08 40.36
C ASP A 91 -9.75 -24.80 39.53
N GLN A 92 -10.14 -26.02 39.91
CA GLN A 92 -11.20 -26.77 39.23
C GLN A 92 -12.61 -26.26 39.54
N ASN A 93 -12.78 -25.31 40.46
CA ASN A 93 -14.06 -24.64 40.72
C ASN A 93 -13.78 -23.16 40.95
N TYR A 94 -14.35 -22.29 40.13
CA TYR A 94 -14.13 -20.84 40.22
C TYR A 94 -15.24 -20.03 39.53
N THR A 95 -15.25 -18.72 39.78
CA THR A 95 -15.98 -17.73 38.99
C THR A 95 -15.00 -16.71 38.42
N TYR A 96 -14.98 -16.52 37.11
CA TYR A 96 -14.24 -15.46 36.42
C TYR A 96 -15.23 -14.42 35.89
N LYS A 97 -14.99 -13.14 36.12
CA LYS A 97 -15.85 -12.02 35.72
C LYS A 97 -15.00 -10.89 35.14
N ALA A 98 -15.50 -10.19 34.13
CA ALA A 98 -14.92 -8.97 33.59
C ALA A 98 -16.01 -8.09 32.94
N LEU A 99 -15.79 -6.77 32.94
CA LEU A 99 -16.55 -5.82 32.14
C LEU A 99 -15.85 -5.63 30.80
N LEU A 100 -16.61 -5.70 29.71
CA LEU A 100 -16.15 -5.54 28.33
C LEU A 100 -16.85 -4.33 27.72
N LEU A 101 -16.14 -3.56 26.92
CA LEU A 101 -16.66 -2.44 26.13
C LEU A 101 -15.93 -2.45 24.79
N SER A 102 -16.64 -2.28 23.68
CA SER A 102 -15.99 -2.09 22.38
C SER A 102 -16.73 -1.01 21.62
N GLY A 103 -15.99 -0.08 20.99
CA GLY A 103 -16.57 0.85 20.02
C GLY A 103 -16.65 0.28 18.62
N ASP A 104 -15.99 -0.85 18.35
CA ASP A 104 -15.92 -1.51 17.05
C ASP A 104 -16.87 -2.71 16.99
N ASP A 105 -17.16 -3.24 15.81
CA ASP A 105 -18.04 -4.42 15.68
C ASP A 105 -17.28 -5.77 15.67
N ASP A 106 -15.95 -5.75 15.50
CA ASP A 106 -15.07 -6.92 15.46
C ASP A 106 -14.98 -7.72 16.79
N GLY A 107 -14.02 -8.64 16.92
CA GLY A 107 -13.97 -9.63 18.01
C GLY A 107 -13.39 -9.14 19.34
N ILE A 108 -14.16 -9.22 20.42
CA ILE A 108 -13.76 -8.99 21.82
C ILE A 108 -14.05 -10.24 22.68
N GLY A 109 -13.24 -10.61 23.68
CA GLY A 109 -13.50 -11.85 24.43
C GLY A 109 -12.63 -12.16 25.64
N LEU A 110 -12.90 -13.32 26.25
CA LEU A 110 -12.26 -13.83 27.47
C LEU A 110 -11.68 -15.23 27.27
N VAL A 111 -10.49 -15.44 27.84
CA VAL A 111 -9.74 -16.70 27.86
C VAL A 111 -9.76 -17.29 29.27
N PHE A 112 -9.93 -18.60 29.39
CA PHE A 112 -9.96 -19.29 30.68
C PHE A 112 -9.44 -20.72 30.59
N GLY A 113 -9.04 -21.30 31.72
CA GLY A 113 -8.41 -22.63 31.76
C GLY A 113 -7.13 -22.73 30.92
N TYR A 114 -6.44 -21.60 30.71
CA TYR A 114 -5.24 -21.51 29.87
C TYR A 114 -4.09 -22.31 30.47
N LYS A 115 -3.44 -23.12 29.63
CA LYS A 115 -2.22 -23.87 29.96
C LYS A 115 -1.00 -23.37 29.17
N ASP A 116 -1.20 -23.14 27.88
CA ASP A 116 -0.23 -22.64 26.92
C ASP A 116 -0.96 -22.07 25.69
N SER A 117 -0.23 -21.46 24.75
CA SER A 117 -0.78 -20.82 23.56
C SER A 117 -1.48 -21.76 22.57
N SER A 118 -1.45 -23.07 22.82
CA SER A 118 -2.11 -24.11 22.04
C SER A 118 -3.21 -24.85 22.81
N ASN A 119 -3.38 -24.59 24.12
CA ASN A 119 -4.27 -25.34 25.00
C ASN A 119 -4.99 -24.43 26.03
N PHE A 120 -6.24 -24.06 25.72
CA PHE A 120 -7.06 -23.16 26.54
C PHE A 120 -8.55 -23.27 26.17
N TYR A 121 -9.41 -22.52 26.87
CA TYR A 121 -10.79 -22.25 26.48
C TYR A 121 -10.96 -20.75 26.24
N ARG A 122 -11.85 -20.35 25.34
CA ARG A 122 -12.21 -18.94 25.12
C ARG A 122 -13.70 -18.78 24.86
N ILE A 123 -14.26 -17.67 25.30
CA ILE A 123 -15.49 -17.12 24.76
C ILE A 123 -15.16 -15.80 24.06
N MET A 124 -15.67 -15.63 22.84
CA MET A 124 -15.57 -14.41 22.05
C MET A 124 -16.96 -13.84 21.81
N PHE A 125 -17.01 -12.55 21.50
CA PHE A 125 -18.19 -11.79 21.11
C PHE A 125 -17.84 -10.93 19.90
N ALA A 126 -18.79 -10.72 18.99
CA ALA A 126 -18.68 -9.75 17.90
C ALA A 126 -20.07 -9.16 17.62
N ALA A 127 -20.12 -7.87 17.31
CA ALA A 127 -21.33 -7.22 16.81
C ALA A 127 -21.37 -7.16 15.28
N GLN A 128 -20.26 -7.48 14.63
CA GLN A 128 -20.13 -7.40 13.18
C GLN A 128 -20.96 -8.52 12.57
N GLU A 129 -21.68 -8.17 11.51
CA GLU A 129 -22.44 -9.10 10.69
C GLU A 129 -21.51 -9.99 9.82
N GLU A 130 -20.36 -10.43 10.34
CA GLU A 130 -19.49 -11.43 9.75
C GLU A 130 -19.72 -12.81 10.36
N ARG A 131 -20.01 -13.80 9.52
CA ARG A 131 -20.20 -15.20 9.93
C ARG A 131 -19.10 -16.07 9.29
N ASN A 132 -18.89 -17.33 9.72
CA ASN A 132 -17.71 -18.25 9.48
C ASN A 132 -16.31 -17.67 9.69
N LYS A 133 -16.12 -16.35 9.63
CA LYS A 133 -14.89 -15.70 10.03
C LYS A 133 -14.90 -15.71 11.55
N PHE A 134 -13.88 -16.32 12.16
CA PHE A 134 -13.71 -16.29 13.61
C PHE A 134 -13.63 -14.82 14.06
N PRO A 135 -14.34 -14.39 15.12
CA PRO A 135 -15.06 -15.21 16.09
C PRO A 135 -16.54 -15.50 15.80
N GLY A 136 -17.16 -14.91 14.77
CA GLY A 136 -18.58 -15.10 14.48
C GLY A 136 -19.53 -14.15 15.22
N GLU A 137 -20.79 -14.09 14.77
CA GLU A 137 -21.79 -13.08 15.14
C GLU A 137 -22.39 -13.38 16.53
N GLY A 138 -22.46 -12.37 17.40
CA GLY A 138 -22.98 -12.51 18.76
C GLY A 138 -21.94 -13.04 19.75
N TRP A 139 -21.88 -14.37 19.95
CA TRP A 139 -20.95 -14.99 20.90
C TRP A 139 -20.54 -16.41 20.49
N LEU A 140 -19.26 -16.79 20.68
CA LEU A 140 -18.71 -18.10 20.35
C LEU A 140 -17.89 -18.67 21.52
N LEU A 141 -18.22 -19.88 21.98
CA LEU A 141 -17.46 -20.61 23.01
C LEU A 141 -16.66 -21.77 22.41
N GLU A 142 -15.34 -21.75 22.59
CA GLU A 142 -14.41 -22.77 22.07
C GLU A 142 -13.47 -23.34 23.13
N ARG A 143 -12.97 -24.55 22.85
CA ARG A 143 -11.79 -25.14 23.45
C ARG A 143 -10.71 -25.32 22.40
N VAL A 144 -9.53 -24.77 22.64
CA VAL A 144 -8.35 -24.97 21.78
C VAL A 144 -7.50 -26.10 22.35
N VAL A 145 -7.07 -27.04 21.48
CA VAL A 145 -6.23 -28.19 21.80
C VAL A 145 -5.18 -28.35 20.72
N ASP A 146 -3.90 -28.40 21.10
CA ASP A 146 -2.76 -28.44 20.19
C ASP A 146 -2.84 -27.38 19.04
N GLY A 147 -3.40 -26.21 19.36
CA GLY A 147 -3.57 -25.08 18.44
C GLY A 147 -4.80 -25.16 17.52
N SER A 148 -5.59 -26.24 17.59
CA SER A 148 -6.84 -26.40 16.84
C SER A 148 -8.04 -26.08 17.72
N SER A 149 -8.96 -25.23 17.27
CA SER A 149 -10.17 -24.89 18.02
C SER A 149 -11.30 -25.92 17.82
N VAL A 150 -12.11 -26.10 18.87
CA VAL A 150 -13.27 -26.98 18.90
C VAL A 150 -14.40 -26.23 19.60
N ARG A 151 -15.45 -25.90 18.85
CA ARG A 151 -16.66 -25.26 19.39
C ARG A 151 -17.32 -26.12 20.48
N LEU A 152 -17.85 -25.44 21.50
CA LEU A 152 -18.62 -26.02 22.60
C LEU A 152 -20.06 -25.48 22.67
N ALA A 153 -20.25 -24.17 22.41
CA ALA A 153 -21.54 -23.46 22.36
C ALA A 153 -21.37 -22.11 21.62
N GLY A 154 -22.41 -21.29 21.53
CA GLY A 154 -22.39 -20.01 20.79
C GLY A 154 -22.55 -20.21 19.28
N ASP A 155 -22.13 -19.26 18.46
CA ASP A 155 -22.19 -19.30 16.99
C ASP A 155 -21.67 -20.65 16.47
N ASP A 156 -22.48 -21.37 15.70
CA ASP A 156 -22.07 -22.59 14.99
C ASP A 156 -21.74 -22.33 13.51
N TYR A 157 -21.71 -21.06 13.15
CA TYR A 157 -21.58 -20.45 11.85
C TYR A 157 -22.69 -20.84 10.84
N SER A 158 -23.79 -21.43 11.32
CA SER A 158 -24.96 -21.81 10.50
C SER A 158 -25.84 -20.62 10.11
N GLU A 159 -26.79 -20.85 9.20
CA GLU A 159 -27.76 -19.83 8.77
C GLU A 159 -28.85 -19.58 9.82
N ASP A 160 -29.08 -20.56 10.70
CA ASP A 160 -30.12 -20.59 11.73
C ASP A 160 -29.65 -20.03 13.10
N TRP A 161 -28.41 -19.56 13.21
CA TRP A 161 -27.90 -18.91 14.42
C TRP A 161 -28.55 -17.52 14.61
N ASP A 162 -29.28 -17.39 15.70
CA ASP A 162 -29.89 -16.16 16.21
C ASP A 162 -29.35 -15.96 17.64
N PRO A 163 -28.28 -15.17 17.82
CA PRO A 163 -27.57 -15.07 19.09
C PRO A 163 -28.47 -14.48 20.18
N GLU A 164 -28.48 -15.12 21.36
CA GLU A 164 -29.24 -14.63 22.51
C GLU A 164 -28.71 -13.27 23.02
N PHE A 165 -27.47 -12.94 22.68
CA PHE A 165 -26.80 -11.68 23.02
C PHE A 165 -25.85 -11.24 21.89
N ILE A 166 -25.96 -9.98 21.49
CA ILE A 166 -24.98 -9.20 20.72
C ILE A 166 -24.72 -7.93 21.53
N TYR A 167 -23.45 -7.51 21.67
CA TYR A 167 -23.15 -6.25 22.35
C TYR A 167 -23.43 -5.05 21.44
N MET A 168 -23.75 -3.90 22.02
CA MET A 168 -23.92 -2.64 21.28
C MET A 168 -22.62 -1.82 21.33
N GLN A 169 -22.12 -1.39 20.17
CA GLN A 169 -20.93 -0.53 20.07
C GLN A 169 -21.06 0.70 20.99
N GLY A 170 -20.02 0.94 21.80
CA GLY A 170 -19.97 2.06 22.75
C GLY A 170 -20.67 1.82 24.09
N TYR A 171 -21.31 0.66 24.31
CA TYR A 171 -21.98 0.32 25.57
C TYR A 171 -21.27 -0.87 26.26
N PRO A 172 -21.10 -0.82 27.59
CA PRO A 172 -20.43 -1.88 28.32
C PRO A 172 -21.35 -3.10 28.55
N PHE A 173 -20.76 -4.27 28.70
CA PHE A 173 -21.44 -5.50 29.09
C PHE A 173 -20.55 -6.37 29.99
N GLU A 174 -21.14 -7.00 31.00
CA GLU A 174 -20.42 -7.83 31.95
C GLU A 174 -20.52 -9.31 31.59
N VAL A 175 -19.39 -10.01 31.53
CA VAL A 175 -19.33 -11.45 31.28
C VAL A 175 -18.91 -12.19 32.55
N THR A 176 -19.72 -13.15 32.99
CA THR A 176 -19.43 -14.01 34.15
C THR A 176 -19.39 -15.50 33.77
N ILE A 177 -18.22 -16.11 33.92
CA ILE A 177 -17.92 -17.52 33.63
C ILE A 177 -17.79 -18.30 34.95
N LYS A 178 -18.64 -19.30 35.19
CA LYS A 178 -18.65 -20.15 36.40
C LYS A 178 -18.25 -21.58 36.05
N VAL A 179 -17.15 -22.08 36.62
CA VAL A 179 -16.65 -23.45 36.44
C VAL A 179 -16.86 -24.27 37.71
N LYS A 180 -17.35 -25.50 37.56
CA LYS A 180 -17.55 -26.49 38.64
C LYS A 180 -17.11 -27.88 38.18
N GLY A 181 -15.81 -28.16 38.27
CA GLY A 181 -15.16 -29.37 37.78
C GLY A 181 -15.20 -29.45 36.25
N LYS A 182 -16.07 -30.31 35.72
CA LYS A 182 -16.35 -30.44 34.28
C LYS A 182 -17.68 -29.78 33.86
N LYS A 183 -18.16 -28.84 34.66
CA LYS A 183 -19.37 -28.05 34.38
C LYS A 183 -19.02 -26.59 34.19
N LEU A 184 -19.63 -25.97 33.19
CA LEU A 184 -19.44 -24.58 32.79
C LEU A 184 -20.81 -23.90 32.72
N SER A 185 -20.91 -22.69 33.26
CA SER A 185 -22.04 -21.78 33.03
C SER A 185 -21.51 -20.40 32.68
N ILE A 186 -22.19 -19.68 31.79
CA ILE A 186 -21.81 -18.34 31.35
C ILE A 186 -23.07 -17.48 31.33
N THR A 187 -22.99 -16.33 32.00
CA THR A 187 -24.04 -15.30 32.03
C THR A 187 -23.45 -13.98 31.58
N VAL A 188 -24.20 -13.21 30.79
CA VAL A 188 -23.86 -11.85 30.38
C VAL A 188 -24.91 -10.88 30.91
N VAL A 189 -24.51 -9.66 31.28
CA VAL A 189 -25.43 -8.56 31.59
C VAL A 189 -25.14 -7.42 30.62
N ASP A 190 -26.11 -7.03 29.79
CA ASP A 190 -26.00 -5.77 29.02
C ASP A 190 -26.09 -4.58 29.95
N ASP A 191 -25.32 -3.51 29.69
CA ASP A 191 -25.32 -2.25 30.47
C ASP A 191 -25.53 -2.41 31.99
N PRO A 192 -24.58 -3.04 32.71
CA PRO A 192 -24.75 -3.40 34.12
C PRO A 192 -24.86 -2.21 35.08
N GLU A 193 -24.70 -0.97 34.59
CA GLU A 193 -24.83 0.26 35.37
C GLU A 193 -26.28 0.82 35.36
N GLU A 194 -27.11 0.51 34.35
CA GLU A 194 -28.47 1.05 34.16
C GLU A 194 -29.61 0.01 34.26
N ASP A 195 -29.60 -0.87 35.28
CA ASP A 195 -30.60 -1.95 35.50
C ASP A 195 -30.68 -2.97 34.32
N GLY A 196 -29.51 -3.28 33.76
CA GLY A 196 -29.26 -4.20 32.64
C GLY A 196 -29.93 -5.58 32.62
N THR A 197 -30.06 -6.15 31.41
CA THR A 197 -30.67 -7.44 31.13
C THR A 197 -29.67 -8.58 31.29
N GLU A 198 -29.99 -9.60 32.11
CA GLU A 198 -29.18 -10.81 32.26
C GLU A 198 -29.54 -11.89 31.22
N TYR A 199 -28.55 -12.32 30.44
CA TYR A 199 -28.63 -13.38 29.42
C TYR A 199 -27.86 -14.62 29.89
N GLU A 200 -28.53 -15.77 30.03
CA GLU A 200 -27.90 -17.05 30.37
C GLU A 200 -27.45 -17.78 29.10
N LEU A 201 -26.25 -17.45 28.61
CA LEU A 201 -25.68 -18.02 27.38
C LEU A 201 -25.39 -19.52 27.51
N VAL A 202 -24.97 -19.97 28.69
CA VAL A 202 -24.66 -21.37 28.96
C VAL A 202 -25.10 -21.76 30.38
N ASP A 203 -25.99 -22.74 30.53
CA ASP A 203 -26.20 -23.44 31.81
C ASP A 203 -25.56 -24.83 31.83
N ASN A 204 -24.80 -25.09 32.90
CA ASN A 204 -24.31 -26.39 33.33
C ASN A 204 -23.75 -27.30 32.21
N LEU A 205 -23.07 -26.74 31.20
CA LEU A 205 -22.52 -27.45 30.04
C LEU A 205 -21.42 -28.42 30.47
N SER A 206 -21.42 -29.64 29.94
CA SER A 206 -20.41 -30.65 30.26
C SER A 206 -19.17 -30.50 29.38
N ILE A 207 -18.05 -30.05 29.95
CA ILE A 207 -16.79 -29.86 29.21
C ILE A 207 -15.90 -31.13 29.23
N PRO A 208 -15.09 -31.41 28.18
CA PRO A 208 -14.35 -32.67 28.05
C PRO A 208 -13.27 -32.89 29.13
N THR A 209 -12.57 -31.81 29.48
CA THR A 209 -11.53 -31.72 30.52
C THR A 209 -11.92 -30.64 31.53
N ASN A 210 -11.26 -30.62 32.67
CA ASN A 210 -11.41 -29.51 33.62
C ASN A 210 -10.80 -28.23 33.01
N ALA A 211 -11.39 -27.07 33.28
CA ALA A 211 -10.87 -25.77 32.85
C ALA A 211 -10.06 -25.06 33.95
N ASP A 212 -9.31 -25.82 34.76
CA ASP A 212 -8.30 -25.24 35.66
C ASP A 212 -7.15 -24.64 34.84
N GLY A 213 -6.53 -23.55 35.29
CA GLY A 213 -5.51 -22.83 34.52
C GLY A 213 -5.57 -21.32 34.70
N ASN A 214 -4.85 -20.58 33.85
CA ASN A 214 -4.84 -19.13 33.86
C ASN A 214 -6.11 -18.55 33.18
N VAL A 215 -6.40 -17.28 33.46
CA VAL A 215 -7.45 -16.48 32.79
C VAL A 215 -6.82 -15.39 31.93
N GLY A 216 -7.59 -14.76 31.05
CA GLY A 216 -7.09 -13.69 30.20
C GLY A 216 -8.15 -13.08 29.28
N LEU A 217 -7.70 -12.17 28.43
CA LEU A 217 -8.48 -11.39 27.49
C LEU A 217 -8.16 -11.81 26.05
N ALA A 218 -9.07 -11.50 25.12
CA ALA A 218 -8.89 -11.76 23.70
C ALA A 218 -9.45 -10.62 22.83
N SER A 219 -8.72 -10.25 21.77
CA SER A 219 -9.10 -9.20 20.80
C SER A 219 -8.74 -9.63 19.38
N TRP A 220 -9.52 -9.20 18.39
CA TRP A 220 -9.40 -9.59 16.98
C TRP A 220 -10.04 -8.52 16.06
N GLU A 221 -9.32 -8.05 15.03
CA GLU A 221 -9.67 -6.97 14.04
C GLU A 221 -10.01 -5.57 14.58
N GLN A 222 -10.28 -5.44 15.88
CA GLN A 222 -10.60 -4.19 16.58
C GLN A 222 -9.63 -3.01 16.34
N ALA A 223 -10.14 -1.89 15.82
CA ALA A 223 -9.45 -0.59 15.71
C ALA A 223 -10.34 0.66 15.48
N GLY A 224 -11.58 0.49 15.00
CA GLY A 224 -12.58 1.55 14.85
C GLY A 224 -13.28 1.90 16.17
N GLY A 225 -14.29 2.77 16.09
CA GLY A 225 -15.21 3.03 17.19
C GLY A 225 -14.91 4.19 18.14
N ILE A 226 -15.85 4.44 19.04
CA ILE A 226 -15.72 5.33 20.20
C ILE A 226 -16.23 4.56 21.45
N PRO A 227 -15.38 4.27 22.44
CA PRO A 227 -13.92 4.40 22.40
C PRO A 227 -13.31 3.41 21.40
N SER A 228 -12.14 3.73 20.84
CA SER A 228 -11.53 2.91 19.77
C SER A 228 -11.08 1.53 20.27
N GLY A 229 -11.47 0.48 19.55
CA GLY A 229 -11.10 -0.92 19.82
C GLY A 229 -11.82 -1.56 21.01
N SER A 230 -11.19 -2.61 21.57
CA SER A 230 -11.70 -3.41 22.69
C SER A 230 -11.17 -2.92 24.02
N HIS A 231 -12.03 -2.83 25.04
CA HIS A 231 -11.73 -2.32 26.39
C HIS A 231 -12.22 -3.32 27.45
N PHE A 232 -11.46 -3.46 28.54
CA PHE A 232 -11.66 -4.46 29.58
C PHE A 232 -11.34 -3.89 30.97
N SER A 233 -12.28 -4.02 31.90
CA SER A 233 -12.15 -3.55 33.29
C SER A 233 -12.88 -4.50 34.27
N ASP A 234 -12.88 -4.19 35.57
CA ASP A 234 -13.54 -4.96 36.65
C ASP A 234 -13.27 -6.48 36.66
N ILE A 235 -12.07 -6.84 36.23
CA ILE A 235 -11.62 -8.22 36.02
C ILE A 235 -11.39 -8.90 37.38
N SER A 236 -12.08 -10.01 37.66
CA SER A 236 -11.99 -10.71 38.95
C SER A 236 -12.12 -12.23 38.86
N VAL A 237 -11.40 -12.94 39.74
CA VAL A 237 -11.47 -14.41 39.92
C VAL A 237 -11.84 -14.72 41.38
N ASP A 238 -12.91 -15.51 41.56
CA ASP A 238 -13.54 -15.83 42.86
C ASP A 238 -13.84 -14.58 43.71
N GLY A 239 -14.30 -13.51 43.07
CA GLY A 239 -14.62 -12.23 43.70
C GLY A 239 -13.41 -11.44 44.19
N LYS A 240 -12.19 -11.82 43.77
CA LYS A 240 -10.98 -11.03 43.97
C LYS A 240 -10.62 -10.37 42.64
N ALA A 241 -10.49 -9.04 42.63
CA ALA A 241 -9.94 -8.34 41.48
C ALA A 241 -8.54 -8.88 41.15
N VAL A 242 -8.23 -8.99 39.86
CA VAL A 242 -6.85 -9.23 39.40
C VAL A 242 -6.05 -7.94 39.53
N THR A 243 -4.72 -8.03 39.59
CA THR A 243 -3.87 -6.84 39.57
C THR A 243 -3.91 -6.23 38.17
N MET A 244 -4.51 -5.05 38.00
CA MET A 244 -4.47 -4.35 36.72
C MET A 244 -3.08 -3.74 36.46
N PRO A 245 -2.60 -3.69 35.21
CA PRO A 245 -1.33 -3.06 34.87
C PRO A 245 -1.32 -1.56 35.22
N ASN A 246 -0.22 -1.08 35.79
CA ASN A 246 0.00 0.35 35.99
C ASN A 246 1.44 0.76 35.57
N PRO A 247 1.76 0.70 34.27
CA PRO A 247 3.05 1.13 33.71
C PRO A 247 3.26 2.65 33.74
N LEU A 248 2.23 3.42 34.13
CA LEU A 248 2.24 4.87 34.23
C LEU A 248 2.07 5.38 35.67
N ASP A 249 2.40 4.55 36.67
CA ASP A 249 2.46 5.01 38.07
C ASP A 249 3.41 6.22 38.21
N GLY A 250 2.95 7.23 38.95
CA GLY A 250 3.65 8.51 39.11
C GLY A 250 3.59 9.47 37.91
N TRP A 251 2.93 9.12 36.80
CA TRP A 251 2.59 10.06 35.74
C TRP A 251 1.28 10.79 36.06
N GLU A 252 1.12 11.96 35.46
CA GLU A 252 -0.01 12.89 35.64
C GLU A 252 -0.48 13.33 34.25
N GLU A 253 -1.75 13.06 33.93
CA GLU A 253 -2.39 13.60 32.73
C GLU A 253 -2.86 15.02 32.99
N VAL A 254 -2.61 15.90 32.03
CA VAL A 254 -2.84 17.35 32.16
C VAL A 254 -3.38 17.90 30.86
N ILE A 255 -4.44 18.70 30.95
CA ILE A 255 -4.83 19.63 29.87
C ILE A 255 -4.63 21.06 30.41
N PRO A 256 -3.76 21.88 29.82
CA PRO A 256 -3.60 23.27 30.23
C PRO A 256 -4.68 24.15 29.60
N TRP A 257 -5.03 25.23 30.31
CA TRP A 257 -5.90 26.29 29.80
C TRP A 257 -5.22 27.08 28.68
N ASN A 258 -6.00 27.47 27.67
CA ASN A 258 -5.64 28.56 26.76
C ASN A 258 -5.86 29.93 27.44
N SER A 259 -5.60 31.02 26.72
CA SER A 259 -5.79 32.39 27.26
C SER A 259 -7.24 32.77 27.58
N GLU A 260 -8.23 32.01 27.11
CA GLU A 260 -9.67 32.18 27.42
C GLU A 260 -10.16 31.27 28.56
N GLU A 261 -9.25 30.63 29.32
CA GLU A 261 -9.55 29.67 30.38
C GLU A 261 -10.27 28.40 29.87
N ASN A 262 -10.15 28.06 28.58
CA ASN A 262 -10.71 26.84 27.98
C ASN A 262 -9.71 25.67 28.06
N ASP A 263 -10.17 24.54 28.59
CA ASP A 263 -9.48 23.24 28.70
C ASP A 263 -10.19 22.10 27.94
N VAL A 264 -11.28 22.38 27.23
CA VAL A 264 -11.98 21.41 26.38
C VAL A 264 -11.26 21.31 25.04
N LEU A 265 -10.63 20.16 24.75
CA LEU A 265 -10.06 19.90 23.43
C LEU A 265 -11.16 19.51 22.44
N GLU A 266 -10.85 19.58 21.16
CA GLU A 266 -11.72 19.12 20.07
C GLU A 266 -11.01 18.00 19.30
N GLY A 267 -11.72 17.34 18.37
CA GLY A 267 -11.14 16.34 17.46
C GLY A 267 -11.59 14.91 17.77
N GLY A 268 -10.67 13.96 17.67
CA GLY A 268 -10.97 12.56 17.94
C GLY A 268 -11.18 12.28 19.44
N ASN A 269 -11.82 11.14 19.74
CA ASN A 269 -12.10 10.67 21.09
C ASN A 269 -12.81 11.71 21.98
N ASP A 270 -13.80 12.42 21.40
CA ASP A 270 -14.60 13.48 22.04
C ASP A 270 -13.78 14.58 22.76
N GLY A 271 -12.54 14.83 22.32
CA GLY A 271 -11.67 15.83 22.93
C GLY A 271 -10.89 15.34 24.16
N TYR A 272 -10.89 14.04 24.45
CA TYR A 272 -10.09 13.46 25.53
C TYR A 272 -8.80 12.84 25.00
N PRO A 273 -7.63 13.15 25.59
CA PRO A 273 -6.37 12.52 25.21
C PRO A 273 -6.39 11.01 25.51
N VAL A 274 -5.62 10.24 24.75
CA VAL A 274 -5.52 8.78 24.93
C VAL A 274 -4.03 8.42 25.03
N TRP A 275 -3.47 8.72 26.21
CA TRP A 275 -2.15 8.22 26.59
C TRP A 275 -2.26 6.74 26.99
N SER A 276 -1.32 5.91 26.56
CA SER A 276 -1.28 4.51 26.98
C SER A 276 0.09 3.89 26.80
N VAL A 277 0.37 2.81 27.52
CA VAL A 277 1.55 1.97 27.26
C VAL A 277 1.11 0.65 26.65
N GLY A 278 1.67 0.30 25.50
CA GLY A 278 1.42 -0.97 24.82
C GLY A 278 2.45 -2.06 25.15
N VAL A 279 1.98 -3.28 25.40
CA VAL A 279 2.76 -4.53 25.43
C VAL A 279 2.38 -5.42 24.22
N THR A 280 3.37 -6.14 23.69
CA THR A 280 3.19 -7.05 22.53
C THR A 280 3.76 -8.43 22.83
N SER A 281 3.47 -9.41 21.96
CA SER A 281 4.06 -10.76 22.08
C SER A 281 5.59 -10.79 21.92
N ASP A 282 6.23 -9.73 21.39
CA ASP A 282 7.69 -9.59 21.39
C ASP A 282 8.16 -8.85 22.65
N SER A 283 8.42 -9.62 23.71
CA SER A 283 9.03 -9.14 24.96
C SER A 283 10.37 -8.40 24.80
N SER A 284 11.04 -8.50 23.63
CA SER A 284 12.30 -7.79 23.36
C SER A 284 12.11 -6.38 22.78
N ALA A 285 10.90 -6.03 22.34
CA ALA A 285 10.56 -4.70 21.84
C ALA A 285 10.46 -3.63 22.96
N GLY A 286 10.27 -4.06 24.21
CA GLY A 286 9.89 -3.17 25.32
C GLY A 286 8.42 -2.75 25.22
N GLY A 287 8.01 -1.81 26.08
CA GLY A 287 6.73 -1.13 25.91
C GLY A 287 6.90 0.17 25.12
N ILE A 288 5.80 0.66 24.56
CA ILE A 288 5.75 1.94 23.85
C ILE A 288 4.68 2.79 24.50
N LEU A 289 5.02 4.02 24.92
CA LEU A 289 4.06 5.03 25.30
C LEU A 289 3.47 5.63 24.02
N SER A 290 2.18 5.46 23.80
CA SER A 290 1.44 5.99 22.65
C SER A 290 0.48 7.10 23.07
N GLU A 291 0.29 8.09 22.21
CA GLU A 291 -0.86 9.01 22.23
C GLU A 291 -1.63 8.87 20.91
N SER A 292 -2.95 8.67 20.99
CA SER A 292 -3.78 8.28 19.84
C SER A 292 -5.14 8.96 19.75
N SER A 293 -5.44 9.95 20.61
CA SER A 293 -6.75 10.63 20.59
C SER A 293 -7.04 11.39 19.30
N ASN A 294 -6.00 11.90 18.62
CA ASN A 294 -6.15 12.91 17.58
C ASN A 294 -6.93 14.16 18.08
N SER A 295 -6.75 14.53 19.35
CA SER A 295 -7.38 15.69 19.99
C SER A 295 -6.48 16.93 20.04
N GLY A 296 -7.06 18.11 20.21
CA GLY A 296 -6.37 19.37 20.43
C GLY A 296 -7.30 20.58 20.39
N LEU A 297 -6.87 21.73 20.91
CA LEU A 297 -7.62 22.99 20.85
C LEU A 297 -6.87 24.01 19.99
N ILE A 298 -7.55 24.54 18.97
CA ILE A 298 -6.97 25.51 18.02
C ILE A 298 -6.56 26.79 18.76
N GLY A 299 -5.40 27.36 18.38
CA GLY A 299 -4.83 28.52 19.05
C GLY A 299 -5.57 29.82 18.79
N LEU A 300 -5.73 30.62 19.84
CA LEU A 300 -6.30 31.96 19.78
C LEU A 300 -5.22 33.03 19.49
N GLU A 301 -5.67 34.23 19.11
CA GLU A 301 -4.80 35.37 18.81
C GLU A 301 -4.30 36.07 20.10
N ILE A 302 -3.01 36.00 20.36
CA ILE A 302 -2.35 36.74 21.46
C ILE A 302 -1.64 37.99 20.92
N GLU A 303 -1.82 39.13 21.57
CA GLU A 303 -1.11 40.38 21.28
C GLU A 303 0.37 40.31 21.74
N GLU A 304 1.31 40.44 20.81
CA GLU A 304 2.76 40.45 21.07
C GLU A 304 3.38 41.87 21.07
N GLY A 305 2.56 42.90 20.85
CA GLY A 305 2.93 44.32 20.86
C GLY A 305 1.99 45.17 19.99
N ASP A 306 2.24 46.48 19.92
CA ASP A 306 1.43 47.46 19.15
C ASP A 306 0.97 46.89 17.79
N ASP A 307 -0.32 46.57 17.69
CA ASP A 307 -1.04 46.03 16.52
C ASP A 307 -0.48 44.70 15.92
N GLN A 308 0.16 43.83 16.71
CA GLN A 308 0.66 42.52 16.26
C GLN A 308 0.09 41.34 17.07
N PHE A 309 -0.54 40.39 16.36
CA PHE A 309 -1.15 39.19 16.94
C PHE A 309 -0.43 37.90 16.49
N ASN A 310 -0.33 36.91 17.39
CA ASN A 310 0.26 35.61 17.13
C ASN A 310 -0.71 34.47 17.51
N SER A 311 -1.34 33.88 16.51
CA SER A 311 -2.28 32.75 16.65
C SER A 311 -1.60 31.38 16.80
N ASN A 312 -0.27 31.32 16.78
CA ASN A 312 0.48 30.05 16.67
C ASN A 312 1.01 29.54 18.02
N ILE A 313 0.62 30.17 19.13
CA ILE A 313 1.18 29.92 20.47
C ILE A 313 0.17 29.53 21.55
N ASP A 314 -1.11 29.89 21.42
CA ASP A 314 -2.16 29.62 22.43
C ASP A 314 -3.01 28.38 22.15
N TRP A 315 -2.46 27.41 21.41
CA TRP A 315 -3.10 26.10 21.21
C TRP A 315 -2.81 25.18 22.38
N THR A 316 -3.80 24.37 22.78
CA THR A 316 -3.66 23.40 23.87
C THR A 316 -3.89 21.97 23.38
N SER A 317 -3.48 21.02 24.21
CA SER A 317 -3.43 19.60 23.89
C SER A 317 -3.29 18.80 25.18
N GLY A 318 -3.69 17.53 25.15
CA GLY A 318 -3.35 16.61 26.24
C GLY A 318 -1.83 16.49 26.44
N MET A 319 -1.43 16.44 27.71
CA MET A 319 -0.06 16.29 28.15
C MET A 319 0.03 15.16 29.17
N LEU A 320 1.17 14.48 29.22
CA LEU A 320 1.47 13.48 30.25
C LEU A 320 2.83 13.81 30.87
N VAL A 321 2.87 14.10 32.18
CA VAL A 321 4.05 14.61 32.90
C VAL A 321 4.41 13.76 34.11
N THR A 322 5.70 13.70 34.46
CA THR A 322 6.25 12.89 35.56
C THR A 322 7.52 13.50 36.16
N GLY A 323 7.95 12.98 37.32
CA GLY A 323 9.16 13.38 38.03
C GLY A 323 8.96 14.37 39.19
N ASP A 324 10.07 14.93 39.71
CA ASP A 324 10.04 15.90 40.81
C ASP A 324 10.03 17.34 40.29
N ALA A 325 9.03 18.13 40.71
CA ALA A 325 8.92 19.56 40.38
C ALA A 325 10.13 20.42 40.85
N LYS A 326 11.05 19.85 41.66
CA LYS A 326 12.29 20.49 42.10
C LYS A 326 13.47 20.35 41.12
N TRP A 327 13.38 19.52 40.07
CA TRP A 327 14.48 19.36 39.11
C TRP A 327 14.77 20.69 38.38
N LYS A 328 16.03 21.13 38.40
CA LYS A 328 16.49 22.43 37.86
C LYS A 328 17.38 22.26 36.63
N ASP A 329 18.44 21.46 36.83
CA ASP A 329 19.50 21.17 35.88
C ASP A 329 19.48 19.67 35.60
N TYR A 330 19.09 19.29 34.40
CA TYR A 330 18.88 17.90 34.01
C TYR A 330 18.94 17.76 32.50
N ARG A 331 19.15 16.52 32.07
CA ARG A 331 19.08 16.11 30.68
C ARG A 331 17.87 15.23 30.46
N VAL A 332 17.22 15.35 29.31
CA VAL A 332 16.16 14.47 28.83
C VAL A 332 16.61 13.82 27.52
N SER A 333 16.56 12.49 27.43
CA SER A 333 16.74 11.73 26.19
C SER A 333 15.50 10.89 25.90
N THR A 334 15.02 10.93 24.65
CA THR A 334 13.79 10.25 24.21
C THR A 334 13.83 9.97 22.71
N ARG A 335 12.93 9.09 22.23
CA ARG A 335 12.71 8.77 20.81
C ARG A 335 11.23 8.89 20.49
N PHE A 336 10.91 9.71 19.49
CA PHE A 336 9.58 9.88 18.93
C PHE A 336 9.45 9.13 17.60
N HIS A 337 8.26 8.62 17.32
CA HIS A 337 7.79 8.14 16.02
C HIS A 337 6.34 8.61 15.83
N SER A 338 6.04 9.35 14.76
CA SER A 338 4.69 9.89 14.52
C SER A 338 4.13 9.33 13.23
N ILE A 339 2.86 8.90 13.20
CA ILE A 339 2.20 8.50 11.95
C ILE A 339 1.63 9.76 11.28
N PRO A 340 2.13 10.19 10.10
CA PRO A 340 1.64 11.39 9.44
C PRO A 340 0.18 11.24 9.01
N HIS A 341 -0.56 12.35 9.10
CA HIS A 341 -1.89 12.48 8.51
C HIS A 341 -1.74 12.66 7.00
N CYS A 342 -2.46 11.86 6.19
CA CYS A 342 -2.36 11.84 4.73
C CYS A 342 -3.70 12.15 4.05
N THR A 343 -3.66 12.90 2.96
CA THR A 343 -4.77 13.15 2.03
C THR A 343 -4.24 13.11 0.58
N PHE A 344 -5.13 13.22 -0.41
CA PHE A 344 -4.75 13.31 -1.84
C PHE A 344 -3.72 14.43 -2.13
N THR A 345 -3.72 15.52 -1.34
CA THR A 345 -2.79 16.66 -1.51
C THR A 345 -1.45 16.49 -0.80
N GLY A 346 -1.25 15.41 -0.02
CA GLY A 346 0.02 15.11 0.65
C GLY A 346 -0.14 14.60 2.10
N CYS A 347 1.00 14.45 2.78
CA CYS A 347 1.05 13.94 4.16
C CYS A 347 1.87 14.86 5.09
N TRP A 348 1.44 15.02 6.34
CA TRP A 348 2.07 15.90 7.33
C TRP A 348 1.91 15.42 8.78
N VAL A 349 2.80 15.91 9.64
CA VAL A 349 2.72 15.80 11.11
C VAL A 349 2.11 17.09 11.65
N ASN A 350 1.05 16.97 12.47
CA ASN A 350 0.31 18.13 13.00
C ASN A 350 1.12 18.86 14.08
N ALA A 351 1.15 18.39 15.34
CA ALA A 351 2.28 18.68 16.24
C ALA A 351 2.42 17.66 17.38
N HIS A 352 3.63 17.56 17.92
CA HIS A 352 3.94 16.84 19.15
C HIS A 352 5.26 17.36 19.76
N GLY A 353 5.63 16.87 20.95
CA GLY A 353 6.97 17.11 21.49
C GLY A 353 7.11 16.90 22.99
N LEU A 354 8.03 17.66 23.59
CA LEU A 354 8.47 17.50 24.99
C LEU A 354 8.01 18.68 25.86
N ILE A 355 7.44 18.36 27.02
CA ILE A 355 7.19 19.29 28.13
C ILE A 355 8.39 19.28 29.08
N PHE A 356 8.84 20.45 29.53
CA PHE A 356 9.93 20.57 30.49
C PHE A 356 9.73 21.74 31.46
N ARG A 357 10.27 21.60 32.68
CA ARG A 357 10.04 22.52 33.80
C ARG A 357 8.55 22.75 34.07
N TYR A 358 7.76 21.70 34.00
CA TYR A 358 6.34 21.77 34.36
C TYR A 358 6.18 21.85 35.88
N LYS A 359 5.53 22.90 36.37
CA LYS A 359 5.14 23.02 37.79
C LYS A 359 3.65 22.75 38.00
N ASP A 360 2.83 23.29 37.10
CA ASP A 360 1.39 23.30 37.13
C ASP A 360 0.88 23.70 35.71
N PRO A 361 -0.43 23.60 35.41
CA PRO A 361 -0.98 23.91 34.09
C PRO A 361 -0.79 25.36 33.64
N GLN A 362 -0.37 26.27 34.53
CA GLN A 362 -0.13 27.69 34.24
C GLN A 362 1.38 28.02 34.16
N ASN A 363 2.29 27.07 34.42
CA ASN A 363 3.73 27.31 34.53
C ASN A 363 4.57 26.15 33.97
N PHE A 364 4.91 26.20 32.69
CA PHE A 364 5.75 25.20 32.01
C PHE A 364 6.42 25.72 30.72
N TYR A 365 7.30 24.92 30.13
CA TYR A 365 7.77 25.09 28.74
C TYR A 365 7.39 23.88 27.89
N ARG A 366 7.16 24.11 26.59
CA ARG A 366 7.10 23.04 25.58
C ARG A 366 8.10 23.27 24.46
N LEU A 367 8.71 22.19 24.00
CA LEU A 367 9.49 22.11 22.76
C LEU A 367 8.67 21.30 21.75
N SER A 368 8.30 21.91 20.63
CA SER A 368 7.33 21.38 19.67
C SER A 368 7.91 21.16 18.27
N PHE A 369 7.37 20.14 17.58
CA PHE A 369 7.75 19.72 16.25
C PHE A 369 6.52 19.59 15.34
N SER A 370 6.54 20.22 14.16
CA SER A 370 5.46 20.15 13.17
C SER A 370 6.00 20.13 11.74
N SER A 371 5.34 19.40 10.83
CA SER A 371 5.65 19.45 9.40
C SER A 371 4.59 20.20 8.57
N ARG A 372 3.42 20.49 9.15
CA ARG A 372 2.33 21.19 8.47
C ARG A 372 2.70 22.66 8.25
N ASN A 373 2.38 23.23 7.08
CA ASN A 373 2.48 24.67 6.90
C ASN A 373 1.47 25.36 7.84
N PRO A 374 1.87 26.39 8.61
CA PRO A 374 0.96 27.01 9.56
C PRO A 374 -0.07 27.86 8.81
N SER A 375 -1.34 27.49 8.94
CA SER A 375 -2.45 28.44 8.86
C SER A 375 -2.64 29.11 10.22
N ASP A 376 -3.41 30.20 10.28
CA ASP A 376 -3.74 30.84 11.55
C ASP A 376 -4.38 29.85 12.53
N GLY A 377 -3.98 29.92 13.80
CA GLY A 377 -4.39 29.00 14.87
C GLY A 377 -3.59 27.70 15.00
N TRP A 378 -2.62 27.41 14.10
CA TRP A 378 -1.87 26.15 14.11
C TRP A 378 -0.46 26.26 14.72
N PRO A 379 0.10 25.15 15.24
CA PRO A 379 1.49 25.09 15.69
C PRO A 379 2.50 25.49 14.60
N ARG A 380 3.59 26.14 15.02
CA ARG A 380 4.68 26.54 14.14
C ARG A 380 5.37 25.33 13.49
N GLN A 381 5.51 25.36 12.16
CA GLN A 381 6.30 24.39 11.42
C GLN A 381 7.79 24.43 11.77
N GLY A 382 8.41 23.24 11.78
CA GLY A 382 9.80 23.02 12.15
C GLY A 382 9.93 22.81 13.65
N VAL A 383 10.86 23.53 14.27
CA VAL A 383 11.12 23.52 15.71
C VAL A 383 10.66 24.83 16.33
N SER A 384 9.87 24.77 17.40
CA SER A 384 9.55 25.96 18.20
C SER A 384 9.47 25.66 19.70
N ILE A 385 9.65 26.69 20.52
CA ILE A 385 9.59 26.64 21.98
C ILE A 385 8.64 27.73 22.45
N GLN A 386 7.65 27.33 23.23
CA GLN A 386 6.75 28.24 23.93
C GLN A 386 6.89 28.03 25.45
N LYS A 387 6.46 29.04 26.21
CA LYS A 387 6.33 28.96 27.66
C LYS A 387 4.97 29.49 28.10
N VAL A 388 4.52 29.00 29.25
CA VAL A 388 3.39 29.54 30.00
C VAL A 388 3.92 29.98 31.36
N VAL A 389 3.55 31.18 31.82
CA VAL A 389 3.91 31.70 33.14
C VAL A 389 2.70 32.41 33.74
N ASN A 390 2.16 31.90 34.85
CA ASN A 390 0.88 32.33 35.43
C ASN A 390 -0.29 32.35 34.41
N GLY A 391 -0.30 31.43 33.44
CA GLY A 391 -1.31 31.35 32.38
C GLY A 391 -1.00 32.17 31.12
N GLU A 392 -0.02 33.07 31.16
CA GLU A 392 0.37 33.87 29.98
C GLU A 392 1.29 33.06 29.04
N TRP A 393 0.82 32.79 27.82
CA TRP A 393 1.57 32.11 26.76
C TRP A 393 2.52 33.07 26.03
N SER A 394 3.73 32.61 25.68
CA SER A 394 4.69 33.39 24.89
C SER A 394 5.68 32.54 24.08
N GLU A 395 6.09 33.04 22.92
CA GLU A 395 7.11 32.41 22.05
C GLU A 395 8.53 32.67 22.60
N VAL A 396 9.32 31.61 22.81
CA VAL A 396 10.72 31.70 23.28
C VAL A 396 11.69 31.55 22.10
N PHE A 397 11.37 30.68 21.15
CA PHE A 397 12.18 30.41 19.96
C PHE A 397 11.32 29.80 18.86
N TRP A 398 11.56 30.18 17.61
CA TRP A 398 11.06 29.44 16.44
C TRP A 398 12.08 29.45 15.30
N GLU A 399 12.26 28.30 14.65
CA GLU A 399 13.19 28.13 13.55
C GLU A 399 12.65 28.66 12.20
N LYS A 400 12.28 29.94 12.14
CA LYS A 400 11.67 30.62 10.97
C LYS A 400 12.21 30.18 9.60
N GLY A 401 11.34 29.70 8.72
CA GLY A 401 11.69 29.26 7.36
C GLY A 401 12.25 27.84 7.25
N ALA A 402 11.86 26.93 8.15
CA ALA A 402 12.24 25.51 8.11
C ALA A 402 11.80 24.82 6.80
N ALA A 403 10.61 25.13 6.25
CA ALA A 403 10.10 24.64 4.97
C ALA A 403 11.10 24.68 3.81
N PHE A 404 11.97 25.70 3.80
CA PHE A 404 12.83 26.03 2.67
C PHE A 404 14.31 25.66 2.90
N SER A 405 14.62 24.85 3.91
CA SER A 405 16.00 24.56 4.27
C SER A 405 16.26 23.14 4.77
N SER A 406 17.05 22.38 4.00
CA SER A 406 17.57 21.07 4.38
C SER A 406 18.57 21.07 5.55
N LYS A 407 18.88 22.25 6.11
CA LYS A 407 19.72 22.44 7.30
C LYS A 407 18.92 22.60 8.59
N LYS A 408 17.60 22.66 8.50
CA LYS A 408 16.64 22.87 9.58
C LYS A 408 15.83 21.60 9.80
N PHE A 409 15.40 21.34 11.03
CA PHE A 409 14.62 20.14 11.31
C PHE A 409 13.14 20.38 10.99
N VAL A 410 12.56 19.45 10.24
CA VAL A 410 11.13 19.30 10.02
C VAL A 410 10.85 17.79 10.11
N PRO A 411 9.90 17.32 10.95
CA PRO A 411 9.56 15.91 11.01
C PRO A 411 9.01 15.41 9.66
N SER A 412 9.28 14.16 9.32
CA SER A 412 8.93 13.60 8.02
C SER A 412 7.42 13.37 7.87
N GLY A 413 6.84 13.88 6.78
CA GLY A 413 5.49 13.50 6.33
C GLY A 413 5.38 12.06 5.78
N LYS A 414 6.46 11.26 5.81
CA LYS A 414 6.44 9.82 5.49
C LYS A 414 6.68 9.00 6.75
N ALA A 415 5.77 8.06 7.04
CA ALA A 415 5.78 7.24 8.26
C ALA A 415 7.06 6.41 8.42
N ASP A 416 7.61 5.87 7.33
CA ASP A 416 8.87 5.11 7.33
C ASP A 416 10.10 5.93 7.76
N LYS A 417 9.97 7.26 7.87
CA LYS A 417 11.07 8.21 8.16
C LYS A 417 10.71 9.26 9.22
N SER A 418 9.59 9.10 9.91
CA SER A 418 9.12 10.05 10.93
C SER A 418 9.80 9.88 12.27
N THR A 419 10.54 8.78 12.49
CA THR A 419 11.28 8.53 13.72
C THR A 419 12.44 9.50 13.90
N PHE A 420 12.61 10.03 15.13
CA PHE A 420 13.79 10.81 15.51
C PHE A 420 14.13 10.66 16.99
N ASP A 421 15.42 10.76 17.30
CA ASP A 421 15.93 10.84 18.68
C ASP A 421 16.09 12.31 19.10
N LEU A 422 15.66 12.64 20.31
CA LEU A 422 15.84 13.96 20.94
C LEU A 422 16.70 13.81 22.20
N SER A 423 17.75 14.62 22.30
CA SER A 423 18.47 14.88 23.55
C SER A 423 18.33 16.37 23.88
N LEU A 424 17.79 16.70 25.05
CA LEU A 424 17.62 18.06 25.56
C LEU A 424 18.35 18.23 26.90
N THR A 425 19.03 19.35 27.08
CA THR A 425 19.86 19.65 28.26
C THR A 425 19.46 21.01 28.81
N VAL A 426 19.05 21.06 30.07
CA VAL A 426 18.76 22.29 30.81
C VAL A 426 19.85 22.50 31.86
N SER A 427 20.52 23.65 31.85
CA SER A 427 21.54 24.00 32.85
C SER A 427 21.47 25.49 33.18
N GLY A 428 21.14 25.83 34.42
CA GLY A 428 20.84 27.20 34.83
C GLY A 428 19.65 27.75 34.05
N ASN A 429 19.84 28.84 33.31
CA ASN A 429 18.82 29.38 32.39
C ASN A 429 19.15 29.07 30.92
N GLN A 430 19.99 28.08 30.63
CA GLN A 430 20.41 27.74 29.28
C GLN A 430 19.84 26.38 28.86
N LEU A 431 19.30 26.36 27.65
CA LEU A 431 18.75 25.19 26.97
C LEU A 431 19.59 24.87 25.72
N GLU A 432 20.06 23.63 25.63
CA GLU A 432 20.70 23.08 24.43
C GLU A 432 20.03 21.76 24.07
N PHE A 433 19.80 21.49 22.78
CA PHE A 433 19.24 20.20 22.35
C PHE A 433 19.72 19.75 20.96
N THR A 434 19.73 18.45 20.77
CA THR A 434 20.14 17.77 19.55
C THR A 434 19.00 16.86 19.07
N ILE A 435 18.72 16.90 17.77
CA ILE A 435 17.76 16.02 17.10
C ILE A 435 18.52 15.15 16.10
N VAL A 436 18.27 13.84 16.12
CA VAL A 436 18.77 12.89 15.12
C VAL A 436 17.58 12.34 14.32
N SER A 437 17.33 12.90 13.14
CA SER A 437 16.22 12.48 12.27
C SER A 437 16.56 11.21 11.50
N ASP A 438 15.58 10.32 11.30
CA ASP A 438 15.76 9.04 10.59
C ASP A 438 16.94 8.21 11.17
N PRO A 439 16.94 7.93 12.50
CA PRO A 439 18.05 7.27 13.18
C PRO A 439 18.20 5.79 12.79
N ASN A 440 17.17 5.20 12.17
CA ASN A 440 17.16 3.84 11.64
C ASN A 440 17.48 3.79 10.13
N GLY A 441 17.84 4.93 9.52
CA GLY A 441 18.02 5.11 8.08
C GLY A 441 19.16 6.07 7.74
N ALA A 442 18.84 7.19 7.10
CA ALA A 442 19.81 8.19 6.65
C ALA A 442 20.00 9.32 7.69
N ALA A 443 20.46 8.96 8.89
CA ALA A 443 20.57 9.83 10.06
C ALA A 443 21.15 11.23 9.76
N LYS A 444 20.42 12.29 10.15
CA LYS A 444 20.88 13.69 10.13
C LYS A 444 20.80 14.30 11.52
N VAL A 445 21.82 15.08 11.88
CA VAL A 445 21.96 15.69 13.22
C VAL A 445 21.74 17.20 13.15
N PHE A 446 20.76 17.69 13.89
CA PHE A 446 20.45 19.11 14.08
C PHE A 446 20.77 19.50 15.52
N ASN A 447 21.33 20.70 15.74
CA ASN A 447 21.74 21.15 17.07
C ASN A 447 21.25 22.57 17.30
N TYR A 448 20.68 22.78 18.48
CA TYR A 448 20.03 24.02 18.91
C TYR A 448 20.57 24.45 20.27
N GLY A 449 20.58 25.75 20.50
CA GLY A 449 21.11 26.36 21.71
C GLY A 449 22.53 26.94 21.56
N PRO A 450 23.04 27.60 22.62
CA PRO A 450 22.34 27.86 23.88
C PRO A 450 21.19 28.87 23.72
N ILE A 451 20.00 28.52 24.22
CA ILE A 451 18.77 29.33 24.23
C ILE A 451 18.44 29.69 25.69
N GLU A 452 18.09 30.96 25.94
CA GLU A 452 17.75 31.42 27.28
C GLU A 452 16.31 31.06 27.68
N VAL A 453 16.15 30.39 28.83
CA VAL A 453 14.85 29.97 29.39
C VAL A 453 14.64 30.58 30.78
N THR A 454 13.87 31.67 30.83
CA THR A 454 13.52 32.42 32.05
C THR A 454 12.00 32.57 32.26
N GLY A 455 11.56 32.44 33.51
CA GLY A 455 10.16 32.39 33.93
C GLY A 455 9.93 31.23 34.88
N VAL A 456 10.09 30.00 34.39
CA VAL A 456 10.03 28.78 35.22
C VAL A 456 11.44 28.20 35.40
N ASP A 457 11.84 27.97 36.65
CA ASP A 457 13.23 27.65 37.04
C ASP A 457 13.45 26.17 37.39
N SER A 458 12.37 25.39 37.48
CA SER A 458 12.35 24.00 37.94
C SER A 458 11.02 23.35 37.55
N GLY A 459 10.99 22.02 37.41
CA GLY A 459 9.73 21.30 37.20
C GLY A 459 9.89 19.88 36.67
N LYS A 460 8.75 19.18 36.58
CA LYS A 460 8.55 17.90 35.91
C LYS A 460 8.91 17.97 34.41
N VAL A 461 9.00 16.80 33.78
CA VAL A 461 9.11 16.63 32.32
C VAL A 461 7.96 15.77 31.81
N GLY A 462 7.72 15.78 30.50
CA GLY A 462 6.65 14.98 29.92
C GLY A 462 6.51 15.16 28.42
N PHE A 463 5.35 14.80 27.89
CA PHE A 463 5.05 14.81 26.46
C PHE A 463 3.73 15.50 26.16
N PHE A 464 3.52 15.88 24.91
CA PHE A 464 2.25 16.38 24.40
C PHE A 464 2.05 15.96 22.92
N SER A 465 0.79 15.91 22.49
CA SER A 465 0.36 15.47 21.15
C SER A 465 -0.85 16.29 20.71
N TYR A 466 -0.84 16.86 19.49
CA TYR A 466 -1.85 17.82 19.02
C TYR A 466 -2.38 17.43 17.64
N TYR A 467 -3.67 17.07 17.57
CA TYR A 467 -4.36 16.51 16.40
C TYR A 467 -3.52 15.46 15.67
N GLN A 468 -2.81 14.62 16.42
CA GLN A 468 -1.85 13.68 15.86
C GLN A 468 -2.45 12.28 15.94
N ARG A 469 -2.64 11.63 14.78
CA ARG A 469 -3.33 10.33 14.68
C ARG A 469 -2.70 9.24 15.55
N LEU A 470 -1.38 9.19 15.57
CA LEU A 470 -0.60 8.38 16.51
C LEU A 470 0.76 9.04 16.74
N LEU A 471 1.18 9.07 18.00
CA LEU A 471 2.52 9.41 18.45
C LEU A 471 3.04 8.30 19.37
N ASP A 472 4.11 7.63 18.95
CA ASP A 472 4.79 6.59 19.72
C ASP A 472 6.10 7.12 20.32
N ILE A 473 6.29 6.89 21.61
CA ILE A 473 7.43 7.32 22.42
C ILE A 473 8.08 6.07 23.03
N HIS A 474 9.33 5.81 22.67
CA HIS A 474 9.97 4.53 22.99
C HIS A 474 10.66 4.50 24.36
N HIS A 475 11.02 5.66 24.90
CA HIS A 475 11.60 5.81 26.23
C HIS A 475 11.60 7.28 26.68
N LEU A 476 11.68 7.49 28.00
CA LEU A 476 12.03 8.75 28.63
C LEU A 476 13.19 8.49 29.61
N LYS A 477 14.35 9.09 29.36
CA LYS A 477 15.47 9.09 30.30
C LYS A 477 15.76 10.49 30.80
N VAL A 478 15.80 10.67 32.12
CA VAL A 478 16.18 11.93 32.79
C VAL A 478 17.44 11.70 33.63
N GLU A 479 18.47 12.52 33.40
CA GLU A 479 19.79 12.36 34.04
C GLU A 479 20.24 13.67 34.72
N GLU A 480 20.82 13.56 35.91
CA GLU A 480 21.44 14.70 36.61
C GLU A 480 22.75 15.10 35.92
N ILE A 481 22.96 16.41 35.75
CA ILE A 481 24.18 16.95 35.13
C ILE A 481 25.27 17.11 36.19
N SER A 482 26.19 16.16 36.22
CA SER A 482 27.41 16.21 37.05
C SER A 482 28.66 15.99 36.18
N GLY A 483 29.16 17.07 35.59
CA GLY A 483 30.32 17.08 34.68
C GLY A 483 30.01 17.67 33.29
N ILE A 484 30.89 17.42 32.31
CA ILE A 484 30.63 17.76 30.90
C ILE A 484 30.00 16.55 30.19
N PRO A 485 28.81 16.70 29.59
CA PRO A 485 28.13 15.58 28.93
C PRO A 485 28.78 15.20 27.59
N PHE A 486 28.94 13.88 27.37
CA PHE A 486 29.22 13.29 26.06
C PHE A 486 28.17 12.24 25.71
N GLU A 487 27.54 12.36 24.53
CA GLU A 487 26.61 11.35 24.05
C GLU A 487 27.17 10.54 22.89
N THR A 488 27.04 9.21 22.97
CA THR A 488 27.35 8.32 21.84
C THR A 488 26.05 7.76 21.26
N PHE A 489 25.83 7.98 19.96
CA PHE A 489 24.74 7.36 19.21
C PHE A 489 25.28 6.23 18.33
N SER A 490 24.62 5.07 18.36
CA SER A 490 24.89 3.97 17.44
C SER A 490 23.63 3.12 17.29
N GLU A 491 23.09 3.05 16.08
CA GLU A 491 21.96 2.19 15.74
C GLU A 491 22.29 0.69 15.93
N PHE A 492 23.55 0.32 15.69
CA PHE A 492 24.02 -1.06 15.77
C PHE A 492 25.30 -1.24 16.58
N GLY A 493 25.56 -2.49 16.99
CA GLY A 493 26.77 -2.87 17.73
C GLY A 493 26.79 -2.34 19.16
N LYS A 494 27.95 -2.52 19.82
CA LYS A 494 28.17 -2.11 21.21
C LYS A 494 29.35 -1.12 21.25
N PRO A 495 29.09 0.20 21.25
CA PRO A 495 30.17 1.18 21.30
C PRO A 495 30.79 1.32 22.69
N SER A 496 31.95 1.96 22.74
CA SER A 496 32.63 2.41 23.96
C SER A 496 33.16 3.83 23.70
N PRO A 497 32.72 4.89 24.40
CA PRO A 497 31.65 4.90 25.40
C PRO A 497 30.34 4.28 24.90
N ALA A 498 29.54 3.75 25.83
CA ALA A 498 28.29 3.06 25.50
C ALA A 498 27.28 4.02 24.84
N VAL A 499 26.25 3.48 24.19
CA VAL A 499 25.15 4.30 23.64
C VAL A 499 24.50 5.09 24.78
N GLY A 500 24.15 6.34 24.52
CA GLY A 500 23.63 7.28 25.52
C GLY A 500 24.72 8.16 26.13
N LEU A 501 24.43 8.71 27.31
CA LEU A 501 25.28 9.70 27.97
C LEU A 501 26.48 9.08 28.71
N SER A 502 27.57 9.81 28.73
CA SER A 502 28.70 9.63 29.65
C SER A 502 29.21 11.00 30.08
N ASN A 503 29.21 11.28 31.39
CA ASN A 503 29.78 12.52 31.91
C ASN A 503 31.30 12.38 32.10
N PHE A 504 32.02 13.43 31.74
CA PHE A 504 33.46 13.52 31.85
C PHE A 504 33.88 14.80 32.54
N GLU A 505 34.97 14.74 33.31
CA GLU A 505 35.62 15.93 33.83
C GLU A 505 36.11 16.83 32.69
N PRO A 506 35.99 18.18 32.79
CA PRO A 506 36.50 19.10 31.80
C PRO A 506 37.99 18.85 31.49
N GLY A 507 38.32 18.63 30.22
CA GLY A 507 39.68 18.33 29.75
C GLY A 507 40.00 16.83 29.63
N THR A 508 39.07 15.92 29.89
CA THR A 508 39.29 14.47 29.75
C THR A 508 39.51 14.06 28.29
N LYS A 509 40.38 13.07 28.05
CA LYS A 509 40.57 12.46 26.72
C LYS A 509 39.57 11.32 26.50
N VAL A 510 38.70 11.45 25.51
CA VAL A 510 37.71 10.45 25.12
C VAL A 510 38.23 9.59 23.96
N VAL A 511 37.95 8.29 24.00
CA VAL A 511 38.30 7.31 22.96
C VAL A 511 37.05 6.53 22.58
N ALA A 512 36.44 6.87 21.46
CA ALA A 512 35.21 6.26 20.96
C ALA A 512 35.51 5.11 19.97
N THR A 513 34.81 3.98 20.07
CA THR A 513 34.93 2.82 19.17
C THR A 513 33.61 2.02 19.11
N VAL A 514 33.37 1.23 18.05
CA VAL A 514 32.22 0.30 17.93
C VAL A 514 32.58 -0.94 17.11
N GLN A 515 31.86 -2.05 17.28
CA GLN A 515 32.05 -3.28 16.51
C GLN A 515 31.64 -3.10 15.03
N SER A 516 32.45 -3.54 14.06
CA SER A 516 32.06 -3.53 12.65
C SER A 516 32.75 -4.66 11.85
N PRO A 517 32.01 -5.51 11.10
CA PRO A 517 30.56 -5.52 10.94
C PRO A 517 29.83 -6.08 12.18
N PHE A 518 28.54 -5.78 12.26
CA PHE A 518 27.57 -6.34 13.20
C PHE A 518 26.59 -7.24 12.43
N GLU A 519 26.34 -8.46 12.92
CA GLU A 519 25.36 -9.37 12.29
C GLU A 519 23.97 -9.11 12.86
N ASP A 520 22.96 -9.16 11.99
CA ASP A 520 21.60 -8.72 12.27
C ASP A 520 20.61 -9.79 11.73
N PRO A 521 20.33 -10.85 12.51
CA PRO A 521 19.59 -12.01 12.01
C PRO A 521 18.09 -11.72 11.84
N PRO A 522 17.40 -12.36 10.87
CA PRO A 522 17.91 -13.33 9.91
C PRO A 522 18.36 -12.68 8.60
N GLY A 523 19.64 -12.85 8.24
CA GLY A 523 20.11 -12.53 6.89
C GLY A 523 20.37 -11.05 6.59
N PHE A 524 20.48 -10.18 7.61
CA PHE A 524 21.03 -8.83 7.48
C PHE A 524 22.38 -8.71 8.21
N ARG A 525 23.20 -7.73 7.80
CA ARG A 525 24.37 -7.28 8.56
C ARG A 525 24.62 -5.80 8.34
N ARG A 526 25.23 -5.15 9.32
CA ARG A 526 25.42 -3.70 9.37
C ARG A 526 26.91 -3.39 9.41
N LYS A 527 27.35 -2.41 8.61
CA LYS A 527 28.78 -2.03 8.51
C LYS A 527 28.95 -0.51 8.63
N VAL A 528 29.82 -0.08 9.55
CA VAL A 528 30.15 1.34 9.73
C VAL A 528 30.78 1.93 8.45
N THR A 529 30.31 3.10 8.05
CA THR A 529 30.80 3.92 6.94
C THR A 529 31.54 5.17 7.42
N GLY A 530 31.29 5.64 8.64
CA GLY A 530 31.88 6.85 9.19
C GLY A 530 31.30 7.26 10.54
N TRP A 531 31.45 8.53 10.89
CA TRP A 531 30.82 9.15 12.05
C TRP A 531 30.48 10.62 11.80
N SER A 532 29.60 11.16 12.63
CA SER A 532 29.24 12.58 12.75
C SER A 532 29.47 13.02 14.20
N GLY A 533 29.82 14.29 14.47
CA GLY A 533 30.13 14.72 15.84
C GLY A 533 29.90 16.20 16.13
N THR A 534 29.77 16.54 17.41
CA THR A 534 29.46 17.90 17.88
C THR A 534 30.35 18.34 19.05
N GLY A 535 30.34 19.64 19.34
CA GLY A 535 31.10 20.22 20.45
C GLY A 535 32.60 19.99 20.33
N SER A 536 33.15 19.18 21.25
CA SER A 536 34.56 18.80 21.31
C SER A 536 34.90 17.59 20.43
N ALA A 537 33.91 16.84 19.95
CA ALA A 537 34.11 15.68 19.09
C ALA A 537 34.41 16.12 17.63
N PRO A 538 35.18 15.34 16.84
CA PRO A 538 35.46 15.69 15.45
C PRO A 538 34.17 15.67 14.61
N LYS A 539 33.88 16.78 13.92
CA LYS A 539 32.58 17.03 13.24
C LYS A 539 32.10 15.92 12.31
N GLY A 540 33.01 15.15 11.72
CA GLY A 540 32.70 13.89 11.06
C GLY A 540 33.94 13.23 10.45
N GLY A 541 33.76 12.05 9.87
CA GLY A 541 34.81 11.33 9.16
C GLY A 541 34.33 10.04 8.50
N ILE A 542 35.11 9.53 7.54
CA ILE A 542 34.82 8.31 6.79
C ILE A 542 35.68 7.17 7.35
N TRP A 543 35.08 6.00 7.59
CA TRP A 543 35.79 4.79 7.99
C TRP A 543 35.82 3.76 6.86
N PHE A 544 37.02 3.50 6.34
CA PHE A 544 37.26 2.54 5.24
C PHE A 544 38.28 1.44 5.61
N LEU A 545 38.85 1.47 6.82
CA LEU A 545 39.85 0.51 7.27
C LEU A 545 39.19 -0.79 7.76
N PRO A 546 39.89 -1.95 7.64
CA PRO A 546 39.41 -3.20 8.20
C PRO A 546 39.45 -3.17 9.74
N GLY A 547 38.39 -3.69 10.37
CA GLY A 547 38.24 -3.76 11.83
C GLY A 547 37.43 -2.61 12.43
N ASN A 548 37.35 -2.60 13.75
CA ASN A 548 36.52 -1.68 14.53
C ASN A 548 37.00 -0.21 14.41
N PRO A 549 36.12 0.74 14.04
CA PRO A 549 36.46 2.17 13.99
C PRO A 549 36.89 2.74 15.35
N ARG A 550 37.74 3.78 15.32
CA ARG A 550 38.25 4.47 16.52
C ARG A 550 38.41 5.98 16.30
N VAL A 551 37.85 6.79 17.20
CA VAL A 551 37.91 8.27 17.21
C VAL A 551 38.46 8.74 18.57
N ASN A 552 39.30 9.79 18.57
CA ASN A 552 39.95 10.31 19.78
C ASN A 552 39.82 11.84 19.85
N PHE A 553 39.46 12.40 21.01
CA PHE A 553 39.42 13.86 21.22
C PHE A 553 39.57 14.22 22.71
N ILE A 554 39.59 15.52 23.03
CA ILE A 554 39.61 16.05 24.40
C ILE A 554 38.32 16.83 24.63
N ILE A 555 37.53 16.45 25.62
CA ILE A 555 36.23 17.08 25.91
C ILE A 555 36.38 18.34 26.76
N LYS A 556 35.70 19.43 26.40
CA LYS A 556 35.74 20.73 27.09
C LYS A 556 34.37 21.39 27.25
N GLN A 557 33.38 20.94 26.48
CA GLN A 557 32.00 21.41 26.42
C GLN A 557 31.11 20.22 26.01
N ALA A 558 29.79 20.35 26.15
CA ALA A 558 28.83 19.36 25.71
C ALA A 558 29.14 18.87 24.28
N SER A 559 29.13 17.55 24.06
CA SER A 559 29.60 16.94 22.81
C SER A 559 28.80 15.68 22.50
N SER A 560 28.66 15.32 21.22
CA SER A 560 28.07 14.05 20.79
C SER A 560 28.82 13.42 19.63
N LEU A 561 28.63 12.11 19.44
CA LEU A 561 29.22 11.32 18.36
C LEU A 561 28.23 10.25 17.86
N THR A 562 27.85 10.32 16.59
CA THR A 562 26.99 9.34 15.92
C THR A 562 27.82 8.44 15.00
N TRP A 563 27.67 7.12 15.12
CA TRP A 563 28.24 6.17 14.16
C TRP A 563 27.31 5.99 12.96
N ASN A 564 27.85 6.14 11.75
CA ASN A 564 27.09 6.06 10.51
C ASN A 564 27.23 4.66 9.90
N TRP A 565 26.12 4.04 9.48
CA TRP A 565 26.08 2.64 9.06
C TRP A 565 25.68 2.46 7.58
N LYS A 566 25.69 1.21 7.12
CA LYS A 566 25.02 0.75 5.90
C LYS A 566 24.57 -0.70 6.05
N THR A 567 23.47 -1.05 5.39
CA THR A 567 22.89 -2.39 5.36
C THR A 567 23.51 -3.25 4.25
N GLU A 568 23.77 -4.51 4.58
CA GLU A 568 24.09 -5.56 3.62
C GLU A 568 23.18 -6.77 3.86
N VAL A 569 22.65 -7.35 2.78
CA VAL A 569 21.60 -8.39 2.78
C VAL A 569 22.18 -9.72 2.30
N LYS A 570 21.79 -10.83 2.94
CA LYS A 570 22.25 -12.18 2.59
C LYS A 570 21.43 -12.74 1.43
N VAL A 571 22.15 -13.19 0.41
CA VAL A 571 21.60 -13.87 -0.76
C VAL A 571 22.17 -15.28 -0.79
N ASN A 572 21.29 -16.28 -0.85
CA ASN A 572 21.61 -17.69 -1.09
C ASN A 572 21.09 -18.06 -2.49
N ILE A 573 21.95 -18.66 -3.31
CA ILE A 573 21.66 -19.06 -4.68
C ILE A 573 22.05 -20.53 -4.82
N SER A 574 21.14 -21.34 -5.34
CA SER A 574 21.31 -22.79 -5.52
C SER A 574 20.65 -23.29 -6.81
N ALA A 575 21.03 -24.46 -7.29
CA ALA A 575 20.42 -25.14 -8.44
C ALA A 575 20.11 -26.58 -8.04
N ASP A 576 19.02 -27.15 -8.53
CA ASP A 576 18.54 -28.50 -8.17
C ASP A 576 19.48 -29.66 -8.61
N GLY A 577 20.31 -29.42 -9.62
CA GLY A 577 21.26 -30.38 -10.19
C GLY A 577 21.23 -30.44 -11.72
N GLY A 578 20.11 -30.07 -12.35
CA GLY A 578 19.97 -30.06 -13.82
C GLY A 578 20.64 -28.87 -14.52
N GLY A 579 21.34 -28.01 -13.77
CA GLY A 579 22.03 -26.84 -14.31
C GLY A 579 22.88 -26.09 -13.28
N LYS A 580 23.28 -24.88 -13.64
CA LYS A 580 24.06 -23.95 -12.79
C LYS A 580 23.53 -22.53 -12.94
N ILE A 581 23.93 -21.65 -12.03
CA ILE A 581 23.56 -20.22 -12.06
C ILE A 581 24.80 -19.36 -12.32
N SER A 582 24.58 -18.26 -13.03
CA SER A 582 25.58 -17.22 -13.34
C SER A 582 25.03 -15.84 -12.98
N GLY A 583 25.87 -14.80 -12.98
CA GLY A 583 25.48 -13.42 -12.64
C GLY A 583 25.37 -13.09 -11.14
N GLY A 584 25.05 -14.07 -10.29
CA GLY A 584 25.06 -13.95 -8.83
C GLY A 584 25.95 -14.97 -8.12
N SER A 585 26.09 -14.81 -6.80
CA SER A 585 26.84 -15.71 -5.92
C SER A 585 26.27 -15.65 -4.51
N SER A 586 26.28 -16.75 -3.76
CA SER A 586 25.80 -16.76 -2.37
C SER A 586 26.73 -15.93 -1.46
N LYS A 587 26.30 -14.71 -1.09
CA LYS A 587 27.08 -13.76 -0.27
C LYS A 587 26.19 -12.64 0.28
N TRP A 588 26.85 -11.71 0.97
CA TRP A 588 26.30 -10.42 1.37
C TRP A 588 26.39 -9.39 0.24
N TYR A 589 25.27 -8.76 -0.10
CA TYR A 589 25.14 -7.66 -1.07
C TYR A 589 24.79 -6.35 -0.36
N LYS A 590 25.04 -5.18 -0.97
CA LYS A 590 24.49 -3.92 -0.43
C LYS A 590 22.97 -3.96 -0.61
N ASP A 591 22.21 -3.52 0.38
CA ASP A 591 20.77 -3.31 0.25
C ASP A 591 20.42 -2.48 -1.01
N GLY A 592 19.29 -2.83 -1.63
CA GLY A 592 18.79 -2.26 -2.88
C GLY A 592 19.62 -2.58 -4.13
N THR A 593 20.64 -3.46 -4.07
CA THR A 593 21.40 -3.84 -5.27
C THR A 593 20.50 -4.61 -6.23
N LYS A 594 20.38 -4.12 -7.47
CA LYS A 594 19.83 -4.87 -8.62
C LYS A 594 20.78 -6.03 -8.95
N LEU A 595 20.33 -7.25 -8.72
CA LEU A 595 21.06 -8.48 -9.01
C LEU A 595 20.41 -9.15 -10.22
N ILE A 596 21.23 -9.49 -11.21
CA ILE A 596 20.80 -10.24 -12.40
C ILE A 596 21.42 -11.62 -12.28
N VAL A 597 20.58 -12.63 -12.07
CA VAL A 597 20.99 -14.05 -12.09
C VAL A 597 20.51 -14.70 -13.38
N THR A 598 21.30 -15.60 -13.93
CA THR A 598 20.95 -16.32 -15.16
C THR A 598 21.14 -17.82 -14.98
N ALA A 599 20.06 -18.57 -15.17
CA ALA A 599 20.04 -20.01 -15.17
C ALA A 599 20.64 -20.57 -16.46
N VAL A 600 21.60 -21.47 -16.30
CA VAL A 600 22.35 -22.12 -17.37
C VAL A 600 22.15 -23.62 -17.22
N PRO A 601 21.21 -24.23 -17.99
CA PRO A 601 20.98 -25.66 -17.95
C PRO A 601 22.25 -26.46 -18.27
N SER A 602 22.29 -27.68 -17.76
CA SER A 602 23.26 -28.69 -18.16
C SER A 602 22.91 -29.25 -19.55
N THR A 603 23.80 -30.05 -20.12
CA THR A 603 23.49 -30.80 -21.35
C THR A 603 22.31 -31.75 -21.10
N GLY A 604 21.30 -31.72 -21.98
CA GLY A 604 20.12 -32.58 -21.90
C GLY A 604 19.11 -32.12 -20.84
N HIS A 605 19.09 -30.83 -20.51
CA HIS A 605 18.15 -30.24 -19.57
C HIS A 605 17.72 -28.85 -20.07
N MET A 606 16.48 -28.48 -19.78
CA MET A 606 15.94 -27.13 -19.94
C MET A 606 15.83 -26.43 -18.60
N PHE A 607 15.61 -25.13 -18.63
CA PHE A 607 15.24 -24.37 -17.45
C PHE A 607 13.72 -24.36 -17.29
N ASP A 608 13.21 -24.87 -16.17
CA ASP A 608 11.77 -24.92 -15.87
C ASP A 608 11.32 -23.70 -15.08
N GLY A 609 12.14 -23.18 -14.16
CA GLY A 609 11.80 -21.95 -13.46
C GLY A 609 12.68 -21.64 -12.27
N TRP A 610 12.54 -20.42 -11.74
CA TRP A 610 13.05 -20.06 -10.43
C TRP A 610 12.03 -20.47 -9.37
N SER A 611 12.52 -20.85 -8.20
CA SER A 611 11.72 -21.15 -7.01
C SER A 611 12.42 -20.63 -5.75
N GLY A 612 11.71 -20.64 -4.62
CA GLY A 612 12.13 -20.01 -3.37
C GLY A 612 11.49 -18.64 -3.21
N THR A 613 12.29 -17.60 -2.94
CA THR A 613 11.77 -16.23 -2.69
C THR A 613 11.12 -15.57 -3.91
N VAL A 614 11.45 -16.03 -5.13
CA VAL A 614 10.84 -15.54 -6.37
C VAL A 614 10.56 -16.72 -7.29
N SER A 615 9.32 -16.82 -7.79
CA SER A 615 8.95 -17.70 -8.90
C SER A 615 9.04 -16.94 -10.22
N SER A 616 9.61 -17.54 -11.26
CA SER A 616 9.69 -16.94 -12.60
C SER A 616 10.11 -17.97 -13.66
N LYS A 617 9.48 -17.95 -14.83
CA LYS A 617 9.89 -18.73 -16.01
C LYS A 617 11.07 -18.10 -16.77
N GLU A 618 11.46 -16.87 -16.45
CA GLU A 618 12.56 -16.18 -17.12
C GLU A 618 13.93 -16.75 -16.76
N ARG A 619 14.67 -17.25 -17.76
CA ARG A 619 16.05 -17.74 -17.56
C ARG A 619 16.98 -16.68 -16.98
N LYS A 620 16.72 -15.39 -17.21
CA LYS A 620 17.47 -14.24 -16.70
C LYS A 620 16.62 -13.47 -15.70
N LEU A 621 16.59 -13.93 -14.46
CA LEU A 621 15.85 -13.27 -13.40
C LEU A 621 16.60 -12.03 -12.87
N THR A 622 15.88 -10.91 -12.86
CA THR A 622 16.31 -9.68 -12.19
C THR A 622 15.60 -9.59 -10.83
N VAL A 623 16.38 -9.54 -9.75
CA VAL A 623 15.89 -9.34 -8.38
C VAL A 623 16.52 -8.09 -7.77
N TYR A 624 15.87 -7.55 -6.74
CA TYR A 624 16.44 -6.50 -5.90
C TYR A 624 16.74 -7.09 -4.53
N THR A 625 17.87 -6.68 -3.93
CA THR A 625 18.30 -7.17 -2.62
C THR A 625 17.76 -6.30 -1.50
N ASN A 626 16.43 -6.12 -1.49
CA ASN A 626 15.65 -5.42 -0.45
C ASN A 626 15.16 -6.35 0.68
N GLN A 627 15.30 -7.67 0.50
CA GLN A 627 15.00 -8.71 1.48
C GLN A 627 15.98 -9.88 1.34
N PRO A 628 16.15 -10.75 2.34
CA PRO A 628 17.00 -11.94 2.22
C PRO A 628 16.45 -12.88 1.13
N LEU A 629 17.30 -13.25 0.17
CA LEU A 629 16.87 -14.05 -0.99
C LEU A 629 17.36 -15.49 -0.89
N ASN A 630 16.45 -16.44 -1.08
CA ASN A 630 16.75 -17.83 -1.38
C ASN A 630 16.26 -18.12 -2.80
N LEU A 631 17.19 -18.20 -3.76
CA LEU A 631 16.87 -18.44 -5.17
C LEU A 631 17.34 -19.84 -5.58
N THR A 632 16.42 -20.65 -6.07
CA THR A 632 16.69 -21.99 -6.60
C THR A 632 16.31 -22.04 -8.06
N ALA A 633 17.27 -22.28 -8.95
CA ALA A 633 16.97 -22.60 -10.35
C ALA A 633 16.57 -24.08 -10.47
N VAL A 634 15.40 -24.31 -11.05
CA VAL A 634 14.81 -25.61 -11.34
C VAL A 634 15.01 -25.94 -12.81
N PHE A 635 15.40 -27.17 -13.10
CA PHE A 635 15.72 -27.67 -14.43
C PHE A 635 15.02 -29.01 -14.67
N ARG A 636 14.50 -29.21 -15.88
CA ARG A 636 13.89 -30.48 -16.31
C ARG A 636 14.78 -31.15 -17.34
N PRO A 637 14.74 -32.48 -17.50
CA PRO A 637 15.36 -33.12 -18.66
C PRO A 637 14.68 -32.60 -19.94
N ASP A 638 15.50 -32.40 -20.97
CA ASP A 638 15.16 -31.89 -22.31
C ASP A 638 16.35 -32.31 -23.18
N SER A 639 16.26 -33.55 -23.68
CA SER A 639 17.40 -34.32 -24.19
C SER A 639 17.81 -33.91 -25.60
N ASP A 640 16.84 -33.55 -26.43
CA ASP A 640 16.97 -33.11 -27.82
C ASP A 640 17.00 -31.57 -27.98
N ARG A 641 16.52 -30.82 -26.98
CA ARG A 641 16.68 -29.36 -26.79
C ARG A 641 15.78 -28.49 -27.61
N ASP A 642 14.55 -28.92 -27.81
CA ASP A 642 13.55 -28.11 -28.48
C ASP A 642 12.84 -27.13 -27.52
N GLY A 643 12.92 -27.39 -26.22
CA GLY A 643 12.37 -26.55 -25.15
C GLY A 643 11.12 -27.10 -24.48
N MET A 644 10.67 -28.29 -24.87
CA MET A 644 9.69 -29.10 -24.13
C MET A 644 10.42 -29.95 -23.07
N ASP A 645 9.68 -30.49 -22.09
CA ASP A 645 10.28 -31.39 -21.10
C ASP A 645 10.08 -32.86 -21.48
N ASP A 646 11.17 -33.63 -21.34
CA ASP A 646 11.30 -35.05 -21.66
C ASP A 646 10.12 -35.90 -21.14
N ASP A 647 9.54 -35.54 -19.99
CA ASP A 647 8.46 -36.31 -19.36
C ASP A 647 7.09 -35.95 -19.95
N TRP A 648 6.88 -34.67 -20.33
CA TRP A 648 5.72 -34.21 -21.09
C TRP A 648 5.73 -34.75 -22.52
N GLU A 649 6.85 -34.67 -23.24
CA GLU A 649 6.95 -35.21 -24.61
C GLU A 649 6.63 -36.71 -24.65
N LYS A 650 7.22 -37.50 -23.73
CA LYS A 650 6.91 -38.93 -23.62
C LYS A 650 5.45 -39.22 -23.23
N ALA A 651 4.75 -38.27 -22.63
CA ALA A 651 3.34 -38.41 -22.27
C ALA A 651 2.40 -38.12 -23.44
N TYR A 652 2.66 -37.06 -24.23
CA TYR A 652 1.76 -36.58 -25.28
C TYR A 652 2.22 -36.91 -26.71
N ILE A 653 3.51 -36.75 -27.02
CA ILE A 653 4.13 -37.12 -28.31
C ILE A 653 4.54 -38.61 -28.34
N GLY A 654 4.80 -39.19 -27.16
CA GLY A 654 5.16 -40.60 -26.96
C GLY A 654 6.63 -40.94 -27.23
N ASN A 655 7.44 -39.96 -27.65
CA ASN A 655 8.87 -40.06 -27.94
C ASN A 655 9.50 -38.65 -27.90
N LEU A 656 10.82 -38.57 -28.16
CA LEU A 656 11.63 -37.34 -28.20
C LEU A 656 12.11 -37.06 -29.65
N GLU A 657 11.19 -37.13 -30.63
CA GLU A 657 11.47 -36.84 -32.04
C GLU A 657 10.47 -35.82 -32.66
N GLY A 658 9.41 -35.43 -31.95
CA GLY A 658 8.51 -34.34 -32.36
C GLY A 658 9.12 -33.00 -31.97
N LYS A 659 9.08 -31.99 -32.84
CA LYS A 659 9.79 -30.72 -32.57
C LYS A 659 8.87 -29.67 -31.97
N ALA A 660 9.44 -28.79 -31.14
CA ALA A 660 8.81 -27.58 -30.62
C ALA A 660 8.07 -26.72 -31.67
N ASP A 661 8.59 -26.65 -32.91
CA ASP A 661 8.01 -25.89 -34.02
C ASP A 661 7.11 -26.71 -34.96
N ASP A 662 6.95 -28.01 -34.70
CA ASP A 662 5.88 -28.77 -35.33
C ASP A 662 4.54 -28.36 -34.72
N ASP A 663 3.55 -28.32 -35.60
CA ASP A 663 2.12 -28.26 -35.33
C ASP A 663 1.65 -29.69 -35.62
N SER A 664 1.52 -30.50 -34.57
CA SER A 664 1.45 -31.97 -34.70
C SER A 664 0.06 -32.48 -35.08
N ASP A 665 -0.97 -31.63 -34.98
CA ASP A 665 -2.36 -31.93 -35.33
C ASP A 665 -2.94 -31.03 -36.43
N GLY A 666 -2.34 -29.86 -36.71
CA GLY A 666 -2.60 -29.00 -37.85
C GLY A 666 -3.46 -27.76 -37.55
N ASP A 667 -3.51 -27.28 -36.31
CA ASP A 667 -4.37 -26.18 -35.85
C ASP A 667 -3.75 -24.76 -36.00
N GLY A 668 -2.43 -24.68 -36.17
CA GLY A 668 -1.66 -23.44 -36.24
C GLY A 668 -1.06 -22.95 -34.91
N VAL A 669 -1.27 -23.69 -33.82
CA VAL A 669 -0.52 -23.64 -32.56
C VAL A 669 0.70 -24.54 -32.71
N SER A 670 1.77 -24.23 -31.97
CA SER A 670 2.99 -25.03 -31.99
C SER A 670 3.08 -25.91 -30.75
N ASN A 671 3.67 -27.11 -30.86
CA ASN A 671 3.89 -28.03 -29.74
C ASN A 671 4.49 -27.32 -28.51
N ILE A 672 5.36 -26.32 -28.71
CA ILE A 672 5.99 -25.54 -27.63
C ILE A 672 5.03 -24.56 -26.93
N ASP A 673 4.05 -24.01 -27.63
CA ASP A 673 3.02 -23.16 -27.04
C ASP A 673 2.00 -24.00 -26.25
N GLU A 674 1.64 -25.17 -26.77
CA GLU A 674 0.86 -26.15 -26.04
C GLU A 674 1.59 -26.69 -24.80
N TYR A 675 2.90 -26.96 -24.92
CA TYR A 675 3.74 -27.31 -23.78
C TYR A 675 3.74 -26.24 -22.68
N ARG A 676 3.73 -24.95 -23.06
CA ARG A 676 3.62 -23.82 -22.13
C ARG A 676 2.22 -23.75 -21.50
N ARG A 677 1.17 -24.03 -22.27
CA ARG A 677 -0.24 -24.14 -21.82
C ARG A 677 -0.52 -25.43 -21.03
N ARG A 678 0.35 -26.44 -21.14
CA ARG A 678 0.16 -27.84 -20.70
C ARG A 678 -1.02 -28.54 -21.38
N THR A 679 -1.30 -28.20 -22.63
CA THR A 679 -2.28 -28.87 -23.52
C THR A 679 -1.65 -30.04 -24.29
N ASN A 680 -2.30 -30.57 -25.33
CA ASN A 680 -2.01 -31.87 -25.93
C ASN A 680 -1.74 -31.77 -27.45
N PRO A 681 -0.47 -31.82 -27.91
CA PRO A 681 -0.10 -31.69 -29.34
C PRO A 681 -0.64 -32.80 -30.27
N GLY A 682 -1.36 -33.78 -29.75
CA GLY A 682 -2.06 -34.74 -30.60
C GLY A 682 -3.45 -34.29 -31.05
N GLU A 683 -3.96 -33.14 -30.59
CA GLU A 683 -5.39 -32.79 -30.63
C GLU A 683 -5.68 -31.27 -30.77
N ALA A 684 -5.87 -30.85 -32.02
CA ALA A 684 -6.09 -29.48 -32.49
C ALA A 684 -6.94 -28.56 -31.58
N GLU A 685 -6.34 -27.45 -31.11
CA GLU A 685 -6.99 -26.36 -30.40
C GLU A 685 -7.80 -25.48 -31.39
N VAL A 686 -9.12 -25.43 -31.22
CA VAL A 686 -9.99 -24.60 -32.08
C VAL A 686 -10.28 -23.26 -31.39
N LEU A 687 -9.87 -22.13 -32.00
CA LEU A 687 -10.38 -20.81 -31.62
C LEU A 687 -11.84 -20.67 -32.11
N LEU A 688 -12.78 -20.97 -31.22
CA LEU A 688 -14.20 -21.09 -31.56
C LEU A 688 -14.90 -19.76 -31.87
N TYR A 689 -14.47 -18.68 -31.23
CA TYR A 689 -15.10 -17.37 -31.37
C TYR A 689 -14.10 -16.24 -31.13
N ALA A 690 -14.13 -15.23 -31.99
CA ALA A 690 -13.34 -14.01 -31.87
C ALA A 690 -14.25 -12.79 -31.84
N VAL A 691 -13.97 -11.82 -30.97
CA VAL A 691 -14.67 -10.53 -30.97
C VAL A 691 -14.37 -9.81 -32.30
N PRO A 692 -15.39 -9.47 -33.10
CA PRO A 692 -15.18 -8.81 -34.38
C PRO A 692 -14.71 -7.37 -34.14
N SER A 693 -13.43 -7.13 -34.38
CA SER A 693 -12.88 -5.78 -34.53
C SER A 693 -11.86 -5.78 -35.65
N ASN A 694 -12.00 -4.80 -36.55
CA ASN A 694 -11.04 -4.52 -37.61
C ASN A 694 -9.76 -3.84 -37.09
N TRP A 695 -9.77 -3.41 -35.82
CA TRP A 695 -8.78 -2.53 -35.22
C TRP A 695 -8.06 -3.18 -34.03
N GLU A 696 -6.80 -2.82 -33.85
CA GLU A 696 -5.97 -3.12 -32.68
C GLU A 696 -5.49 -1.80 -32.05
N ASN A 697 -5.34 -1.77 -30.73
CA ASN A 697 -4.74 -0.65 -30.01
C ASN A 697 -3.23 -0.90 -29.88
N THR A 698 -2.41 0.01 -30.42
CA THR A 698 -0.95 -0.13 -30.48
C THR A 698 -0.23 0.87 -29.56
N SER A 699 -0.86 1.30 -28.47
CA SER A 699 -0.25 2.18 -27.43
C SER A 699 -0.18 1.52 -26.04
N VAL A 700 -0.28 0.19 -25.95
CA VAL A 700 -0.49 -0.52 -24.68
C VAL A 700 0.82 -0.85 -23.95
N SER A 701 1.57 0.18 -23.54
CA SER A 701 2.63 0.05 -22.53
C SER A 701 2.12 0.31 -21.11
N ASN A 702 1.00 1.04 -20.97
CA ASN A 702 0.35 1.35 -19.71
C ASN A 702 -1.18 1.08 -19.77
N PRO A 703 -1.70 0.15 -18.96
CA PRO A 703 -3.12 -0.25 -18.94
C PRO A 703 -3.98 0.63 -18.01
N PHE A 704 -3.40 1.60 -17.31
CA PHE A 704 -4.15 2.68 -16.64
C PHE A 704 -4.59 3.78 -17.62
N THR A 705 -3.98 3.86 -18.80
CA THR A 705 -4.23 4.88 -19.84
C THR A 705 -5.07 4.34 -21.00
N VAL A 706 -5.89 3.31 -20.76
CA VAL A 706 -6.98 2.93 -21.67
C VAL A 706 -8.09 3.97 -21.53
N GLY A 707 -7.89 5.12 -22.18
CA GLY A 707 -8.94 6.09 -22.41
C GLY A 707 -10.04 5.48 -23.27
N ARG A 708 -11.20 6.10 -23.16
CA ARG A 708 -12.46 5.48 -23.51
C ARG A 708 -12.76 5.64 -24.99
N MET A 709 -11.90 5.07 -25.85
CA MET A 709 -12.19 4.84 -27.26
C MET A 709 -13.30 3.79 -27.40
N THR A 710 -14.52 4.22 -27.12
CA THR A 710 -15.73 3.39 -27.09
C THR A 710 -16.57 3.61 -28.34
N LEU A 711 -17.33 2.60 -28.75
CA LEU A 711 -18.37 2.79 -29.74
C LEU A 711 -19.59 3.47 -29.09
N ALA A 712 -20.05 4.55 -29.72
CA ALA A 712 -21.21 5.34 -29.28
C ALA A 712 -22.14 5.62 -30.48
N ASP A 713 -23.42 5.86 -30.19
CA ASP A 713 -24.45 6.29 -31.13
C ASP A 713 -25.31 7.34 -30.41
N PHE A 714 -25.27 8.56 -30.93
CA PHE A 714 -26.01 9.71 -30.38
C PHE A 714 -27.32 9.96 -31.14
N GLY A 715 -27.72 9.05 -32.04
CA GLY A 715 -28.89 9.18 -32.91
C GLY A 715 -28.58 9.90 -34.22
N ASP A 716 -29.58 9.96 -35.11
CA ASP A 716 -29.59 10.71 -36.39
C ASP A 716 -28.37 10.49 -37.33
N GLY A 717 -27.64 9.39 -37.15
CA GLY A 717 -26.47 9.01 -37.94
C GLY A 717 -25.12 9.27 -37.26
N PHE A 718 -25.10 9.87 -36.08
CA PHE A 718 -23.89 10.14 -35.29
C PHE A 718 -23.46 8.92 -34.48
N LYS A 719 -22.95 7.89 -35.18
CA LYS A 719 -22.39 6.67 -34.58
C LYS A 719 -20.94 6.41 -34.98
N GLY A 720 -20.14 5.84 -34.08
CA GLY A 720 -18.74 5.46 -34.34
C GLY A 720 -17.84 5.52 -33.09
N ILE A 721 -16.55 5.76 -33.28
CA ILE A 721 -15.54 5.75 -32.20
C ILE A 721 -15.51 7.11 -31.49
N TRP A 722 -15.93 7.12 -30.24
CA TRP A 722 -15.94 8.31 -29.37
C TRP A 722 -14.81 8.25 -28.34
N GLU A 723 -14.25 9.40 -27.95
CA GLU A 723 -13.22 9.53 -26.91
C GLU A 723 -13.38 10.87 -26.14
N ASN A 724 -13.25 10.82 -24.80
CA ASN A 724 -13.52 11.95 -23.90
C ASN A 724 -12.73 11.95 -22.57
N SER A 725 -11.64 11.18 -22.46
CA SER A 725 -11.03 10.82 -21.17
C SER A 725 -9.89 11.71 -20.69
N GLY A 726 -9.50 12.72 -21.47
CA GLY A 726 -8.45 13.70 -21.13
C GLY A 726 -7.02 13.18 -21.18
N THR A 727 -6.82 11.88 -21.44
CA THR A 727 -5.52 11.21 -21.41
C THR A 727 -4.58 11.68 -22.53
N PHE A 728 -3.34 12.00 -22.16
CA PHE A 728 -2.30 12.53 -23.06
C PHE A 728 -0.96 12.58 -22.34
N GLU A 729 0.15 12.34 -23.05
CA GLU A 729 1.51 12.68 -22.60
C GLU A 729 2.10 13.75 -23.53
N GLY A 730 2.58 14.85 -22.93
CA GLY A 730 3.09 16.00 -23.65
C GLY A 730 4.44 15.76 -24.33
N ALA A 731 4.68 16.49 -25.42
CA ALA A 731 5.95 16.47 -26.13
C ALA A 731 7.10 16.95 -25.23
N SER A 732 8.30 16.43 -25.49
CA SER A 732 9.52 16.84 -24.80
C SER A 732 10.11 18.12 -25.38
N GLU A 733 10.93 18.83 -24.59
CA GLU A 733 11.69 20.01 -25.06
C GLU A 733 12.64 19.70 -26.24
N GLU A 734 13.02 18.43 -26.44
CA GLU A 734 13.96 18.03 -27.50
C GLU A 734 13.28 17.75 -28.85
N ASN A 735 11.98 17.41 -28.87
CA ASN A 735 11.23 17.03 -30.08
C ASN A 735 9.84 17.72 -30.16
N GLU A 736 9.82 19.03 -29.87
CA GLU A 736 8.65 19.91 -29.87
C GLU A 736 7.60 19.54 -30.94
N TYR A 737 6.32 19.46 -30.55
CA TYR A 737 5.17 19.06 -31.40
C TYR A 737 5.19 17.66 -32.03
N THR A 738 6.26 16.84 -31.88
CA THR A 738 6.38 15.56 -32.58
C THR A 738 6.31 14.31 -31.71
N ASP A 739 6.95 14.30 -30.53
CA ASP A 739 7.06 13.12 -29.65
C ASP A 739 6.01 13.05 -28.52
N TRP A 740 4.95 13.86 -28.62
CA TRP A 740 3.77 13.65 -27.78
C TRP A 740 3.09 12.32 -28.10
N GLU A 741 2.52 11.70 -27.06
CA GLU A 741 1.81 10.44 -27.18
C GLU A 741 0.34 10.59 -26.79
N GLY A 742 -0.51 10.01 -27.64
CA GLY A 742 -1.96 9.98 -27.50
C GLY A 742 -2.48 8.58 -27.87
N GLN A 743 -3.79 8.37 -27.76
CA GLN A 743 -4.37 7.09 -28.12
C GLN A 743 -4.44 6.92 -29.63
N ARG A 744 -4.18 5.69 -30.08
CA ARG A 744 -4.31 5.29 -31.49
C ARG A 744 -4.85 3.88 -31.59
N ILE A 745 -5.61 3.65 -32.66
CA ILE A 745 -5.97 2.31 -33.12
C ILE A 745 -5.55 2.16 -34.59
N ILE A 746 -5.03 1.01 -34.94
CA ILE A 746 -4.51 0.67 -36.27
C ILE A 746 -5.34 -0.51 -36.81
N MET A 747 -5.52 -0.63 -38.12
CA MET A 747 -6.13 -1.82 -38.71
C MET A 747 -5.31 -3.07 -38.38
N LYS A 748 -5.95 -4.21 -38.14
CA LYS A 748 -5.25 -5.50 -37.96
C LYS A 748 -4.59 -5.95 -39.25
N ASP A 749 -3.46 -6.65 -39.14
CA ASP A 749 -2.78 -7.31 -40.28
C ASP A 749 -3.71 -8.29 -41.04
N SER A 750 -4.65 -8.93 -40.34
CA SER A 750 -5.65 -9.84 -40.94
C SER A 750 -6.68 -9.15 -41.84
N VAL A 751 -6.90 -7.84 -41.65
CA VAL A 751 -7.80 -7.00 -42.44
C VAL A 751 -7.05 -6.33 -43.58
N TRP A 752 -5.87 -5.80 -43.27
CA TRP A 752 -5.01 -5.09 -44.20
C TRP A 752 -4.54 -5.99 -45.37
N LYS A 753 -4.37 -5.39 -46.55
CA LYS A 753 -3.78 -6.05 -47.71
C LYS A 753 -2.72 -5.16 -48.31
N GLU A 754 -1.56 -5.74 -48.60
CA GLU A 754 -0.38 -5.01 -49.09
C GLU A 754 -0.64 -4.24 -50.40
N ASP A 755 -1.58 -4.67 -51.23
CA ASP A 755 -2.01 -3.96 -52.44
C ASP A 755 -2.80 -2.66 -52.16
N TRP A 756 -3.24 -2.42 -50.91
CA TRP A 756 -3.97 -1.21 -50.52
C TRP A 756 -3.08 0.00 -50.27
N LYS A 757 -1.78 -0.23 -50.08
CA LYS A 757 -0.79 0.78 -49.68
C LYS A 757 -0.74 2.02 -50.60
N ASP A 758 -1.04 1.84 -51.88
CA ASP A 758 -1.15 2.90 -52.88
C ASP A 758 -2.63 3.26 -53.13
N GLY A 759 -3.32 3.65 -52.06
CA GLY A 759 -4.73 4.01 -52.03
C GLY A 759 -5.02 5.36 -51.36
N THR A 760 -6.30 5.63 -51.14
CA THR A 760 -6.84 6.78 -50.41
C THR A 760 -7.49 6.30 -49.12
N TYR A 761 -7.10 6.91 -48.00
CA TYR A 761 -7.58 6.64 -46.64
C TYR A 761 -8.38 7.85 -46.17
N GLU A 762 -9.59 7.66 -45.66
CA GLU A 762 -10.49 8.75 -45.24
C GLU A 762 -11.15 8.44 -43.90
N ALA A 763 -11.20 9.44 -43.01
CA ALA A 763 -11.90 9.38 -41.72
C ALA A 763 -12.70 10.67 -41.46
N THR A 764 -13.98 10.56 -41.10
CA THR A 764 -14.83 11.71 -40.72
C THR A 764 -14.83 11.87 -39.20
N VAL A 765 -14.41 13.04 -38.68
CA VAL A 765 -14.51 13.40 -37.25
C VAL A 765 -15.63 14.42 -37.02
N VAL A 766 -16.37 14.25 -35.92
CA VAL A 766 -17.37 15.17 -35.38
C VAL A 766 -16.82 15.77 -34.09
N VAL A 767 -16.89 17.10 -33.99
CA VAL A 767 -16.25 17.93 -32.97
C VAL A 767 -17.28 18.35 -31.93
N GLY A 768 -17.08 17.97 -30.66
CA GLY A 768 -17.85 18.47 -29.50
C GLY A 768 -17.01 19.40 -28.61
N ASP A 769 -15.84 18.91 -28.17
CA ASP A 769 -14.74 19.71 -27.58
C ASP A 769 -13.43 19.01 -27.97
N VAL A 770 -12.65 19.60 -28.88
CA VAL A 770 -11.53 18.90 -29.53
C VAL A 770 -10.19 19.59 -29.30
N ASN A 771 -9.31 18.89 -28.59
CA ASN A 771 -7.91 19.27 -28.51
C ASN A 771 -7.11 18.76 -29.73
N THR A 772 -7.07 17.45 -30.01
CA THR A 772 -6.38 16.92 -31.21
C THR A 772 -6.94 15.59 -31.74
N SER A 773 -7.14 15.47 -33.05
CA SER A 773 -7.56 14.24 -33.76
C SER A 773 -6.58 13.84 -34.87
N CYS A 774 -6.42 12.54 -35.14
CA CYS A 774 -5.33 12.01 -35.97
C CYS A 774 -5.75 10.92 -36.97
N LEU A 775 -5.02 10.83 -38.09
CA LEU A 775 -5.10 9.77 -39.10
C LEU A 775 -3.68 9.22 -39.39
N TYR A 776 -3.45 7.95 -39.08
CA TYR A 776 -2.19 7.22 -39.28
C TYR A 776 -2.16 6.49 -40.62
N PHE A 777 -0.98 6.40 -41.24
CA PHE A 777 -0.77 5.70 -42.50
C PHE A 777 0.67 5.17 -42.65
N ARG A 778 0.84 4.11 -43.46
CA ARG A 778 2.08 3.31 -43.55
C ARG A 778 2.61 2.88 -42.17
N TYR A 779 1.71 2.64 -41.21
CA TYR A 779 2.06 2.19 -39.86
C TYR A 779 2.60 0.75 -39.90
N GLN A 780 3.79 0.51 -39.35
CA GLN A 780 4.37 -0.83 -39.23
C GLN A 780 4.35 -1.28 -37.76
N ASP A 781 4.94 -0.47 -36.89
CA ASP A 781 5.10 -0.69 -35.45
C ASP A 781 5.19 0.66 -34.70
N GLU A 782 5.39 0.64 -33.37
CA GLU A 782 5.45 1.84 -32.54
C GLU A 782 6.62 2.80 -32.88
N GLU A 783 7.64 2.31 -33.58
CA GLU A 783 8.86 3.02 -33.97
C GLU A 783 8.85 3.47 -35.45
N ASN A 784 7.85 3.02 -36.23
CA ASN A 784 7.78 3.17 -37.69
C ASN A 784 6.35 3.49 -38.19
N TRP A 785 6.04 4.78 -38.36
CA TRP A 785 4.74 5.27 -38.85
C TRP A 785 4.77 6.68 -39.45
N TYR A 786 3.73 7.06 -40.20
CA TYR A 786 3.36 8.47 -40.46
C TYR A 786 2.00 8.79 -39.81
N ARG A 787 1.84 10.06 -39.40
CA ARG A 787 0.65 10.61 -38.75
C ARG A 787 0.28 11.96 -39.35
N VAL A 788 -1.00 12.13 -39.66
CA VAL A 788 -1.63 13.44 -39.85
C VAL A 788 -2.32 13.81 -38.54
N SER A 789 -2.14 15.05 -38.09
CA SER A 789 -2.75 15.58 -36.87
C SER A 789 -3.52 16.86 -37.17
N LEU A 790 -4.68 17.04 -36.54
CA LEU A 790 -5.50 18.24 -36.57
C LEU A 790 -5.73 18.71 -35.13
N SER A 791 -5.19 19.88 -34.75
CA SER A 791 -5.17 20.38 -33.36
C SER A 791 -5.78 21.78 -33.23
N GLY A 792 -6.47 22.05 -32.12
CA GLY A 792 -7.08 23.35 -31.81
C GLY A 792 -6.31 24.25 -30.85
N ASN A 793 -5.35 23.73 -30.08
CA ASN A 793 -4.85 24.41 -28.88
C ASN A 793 -3.41 24.95 -29.01
N ASP A 794 -3.23 26.28 -28.94
CA ASP A 794 -1.93 27.00 -29.14
C ASP A 794 -1.02 27.05 -27.89
N ALA A 795 -1.26 26.23 -26.87
CA ALA A 795 -0.56 26.33 -25.58
C ALA A 795 0.82 25.62 -25.52
N GLY A 796 1.70 25.94 -26.48
CA GLY A 796 3.16 25.80 -26.38
C GLY A 796 3.76 24.39 -26.53
N ALA A 797 5.09 24.34 -26.34
CA ALA A 797 6.01 23.25 -26.70
C ALA A 797 5.64 21.80 -26.32
N ALA A 798 4.74 21.62 -25.34
CA ALA A 798 4.31 20.31 -24.85
C ALA A 798 3.04 19.76 -25.55
N LEU A 799 2.40 20.54 -26.44
CA LEU A 799 1.17 20.15 -27.14
C LEU A 799 1.40 19.80 -28.62
N PRO A 800 0.42 19.17 -29.30
CA PRO A 800 0.44 18.99 -30.76
C PRO A 800 0.24 20.33 -31.50
N GLN A 801 0.99 20.53 -32.59
CA GLN A 801 0.95 21.75 -33.41
C GLN A 801 -0.48 22.07 -33.88
N VAL A 802 -0.90 23.33 -33.67
CA VAL A 802 -2.19 23.90 -34.11
C VAL A 802 -2.39 23.75 -35.62
N GLY A 803 -3.64 23.50 -36.03
CA GLY A 803 -4.02 23.32 -37.41
C GLY A 803 -3.68 21.93 -37.93
N LEU A 804 -3.47 21.82 -39.25
CA LEU A 804 -3.11 20.57 -39.92
C LEU A 804 -1.59 20.39 -39.95
N SER A 805 -1.08 19.24 -39.50
CA SER A 805 0.37 18.94 -39.46
C SER A 805 0.69 17.48 -39.79
N ILE A 806 1.91 17.21 -40.26
CA ILE A 806 2.35 15.86 -40.67
C ILE A 806 3.65 15.46 -39.95
N GLN A 807 3.59 14.38 -39.17
CA GLN A 807 4.73 13.78 -38.48
C GLN A 807 5.07 12.39 -39.04
N LYS A 808 6.31 11.95 -38.83
CA LYS A 808 6.70 10.54 -38.91
C LYS A 808 7.60 10.14 -37.74
N LYS A 809 7.64 8.83 -37.50
CA LYS A 809 8.67 8.15 -36.71
C LYS A 809 9.25 7.03 -37.57
N VAL A 810 10.57 6.93 -37.67
CA VAL A 810 11.27 5.87 -38.43
C VAL A 810 12.52 5.46 -37.66
N ASP A 811 12.72 4.16 -37.44
CA ASP A 811 13.79 3.61 -36.59
C ASP A 811 13.86 4.31 -35.20
N GLY A 812 12.71 4.74 -34.68
CA GLY A 812 12.57 5.44 -33.41
C GLY A 812 12.83 6.95 -33.43
N VAL A 813 13.18 7.52 -34.59
CA VAL A 813 13.45 8.96 -34.75
C VAL A 813 12.19 9.69 -35.19
N TYR A 814 11.67 10.58 -34.32
CA TYR A 814 10.59 11.49 -34.65
C TYR A 814 11.05 12.57 -35.64
N THR A 815 10.19 12.99 -36.55
CA THR A 815 10.48 14.02 -37.55
C THR A 815 9.18 14.71 -37.98
N MET A 816 9.16 16.05 -37.91
CA MET A 816 8.14 16.85 -38.58
C MET A 816 8.44 16.87 -40.09
N ILE A 817 7.45 16.55 -40.92
CA ILE A 817 7.60 16.56 -42.39
C ILE A 817 7.21 17.91 -42.95
N GLU A 818 5.99 18.34 -42.62
CA GLU A 818 5.40 19.58 -43.09
C GLU A 818 4.58 20.17 -41.93
N GLU A 819 4.69 21.48 -41.77
CA GLU A 819 4.00 22.30 -40.76
C GLU A 819 3.04 23.26 -41.47
N TYR A 820 2.11 23.83 -40.70
CA TYR A 820 1.32 25.04 -41.00
C TYR A 820 0.02 24.88 -41.81
N ASP A 821 -1.14 25.15 -41.18
CA ASP A 821 -1.90 26.40 -41.40
C ASP A 821 -2.93 26.64 -40.26
N ASP A 822 -3.08 27.89 -39.80
CA ASP A 822 -3.99 28.27 -38.71
C ASP A 822 -5.45 28.53 -39.15
N TYR A 823 -5.73 28.49 -40.46
CA TYR A 823 -7.09 28.65 -41.01
C TYR A 823 -8.06 27.49 -40.71
N MET A 824 -7.58 26.29 -40.36
CA MET A 824 -8.42 25.13 -40.05
C MET A 824 -8.23 24.66 -38.60
N THR A 825 -8.64 25.49 -37.63
CA THR A 825 -8.69 25.12 -36.21
C THR A 825 -10.06 24.51 -35.82
N PRO A 826 -10.09 23.38 -35.10
CA PRO A 826 -11.33 22.81 -34.53
C PRO A 826 -11.79 23.52 -33.23
N ASP A 827 -11.47 24.81 -33.07
CA ASP A 827 -11.50 25.56 -31.80
C ASP A 827 -12.93 25.73 -31.19
N PRO A 828 -13.09 25.79 -29.84
CA PRO A 828 -14.37 25.55 -29.16
C PRO A 828 -15.13 26.82 -28.71
N GLU A 829 -14.82 28.01 -29.23
CA GLU A 829 -15.52 29.25 -28.83
C GLU A 829 -16.96 29.42 -29.38
N ASP A 830 -17.43 28.52 -30.27
CA ASP A 830 -18.72 28.65 -30.97
C ASP A 830 -19.75 27.56 -30.63
N ASP A 831 -21.00 27.99 -30.42
CA ASP A 831 -22.20 27.13 -30.32
C ASP A 831 -22.61 26.52 -31.71
N VAL A 832 -21.67 25.97 -32.52
CA VAL A 832 -21.92 25.47 -33.90
C VAL A 832 -21.23 24.12 -34.20
N LEU A 833 -21.95 23.16 -34.81
CA LEU A 833 -21.48 21.78 -35.00
C LEU A 833 -20.49 21.67 -36.15
N LYS A 834 -19.24 21.28 -35.85
CA LYS A 834 -18.18 21.11 -36.84
C LYS A 834 -17.98 19.62 -37.13
N MET A 835 -18.08 19.20 -38.40
CA MET A 835 -17.57 17.90 -38.85
C MET A 835 -16.45 18.13 -39.86
N ILE A 836 -15.41 17.31 -39.82
CA ILE A 836 -14.21 17.46 -40.67
C ILE A 836 -13.79 16.07 -41.19
N LYS A 837 -13.52 15.96 -42.48
CA LYS A 837 -12.98 14.73 -43.09
C LYS A 837 -11.48 14.86 -43.32
N LEU A 838 -10.71 14.01 -42.63
CA LEU A 838 -9.28 13.83 -42.90
C LEU A 838 -9.10 12.80 -44.02
N LYS A 839 -8.26 13.13 -45.00
CA LYS A 839 -8.01 12.32 -46.20
C LYS A 839 -6.51 12.24 -46.49
N VAL A 840 -5.99 11.03 -46.73
CA VAL A 840 -4.62 10.80 -47.19
C VAL A 840 -4.68 10.00 -48.48
N THR A 841 -3.97 10.42 -49.52
CA THR A 841 -3.83 9.67 -50.79
C THR A 841 -2.36 9.38 -51.04
N ALA A 842 -2.02 8.09 -51.18
CA ALA A 842 -0.66 7.60 -51.33
C ALA A 842 -0.46 6.94 -52.70
N LYS A 843 0.71 7.16 -53.31
CA LYS A 843 1.09 6.52 -54.58
C LYS A 843 2.60 6.36 -54.68
N GLY A 844 3.10 5.18 -54.34
CA GLY A 844 4.52 4.97 -54.10
C GLY A 844 5.00 5.90 -52.98
N ASN A 845 6.01 6.71 -53.28
CA ASN A 845 6.59 7.67 -52.33
C ASN A 845 5.95 9.07 -52.36
N ALA A 846 4.86 9.28 -53.11
CA ALA A 846 4.16 10.56 -53.18
C ALA A 846 2.85 10.52 -52.39
N PHE A 847 2.62 11.55 -51.58
CA PHE A 847 1.49 11.65 -50.67
C PHE A 847 0.80 13.00 -50.80
N THR A 848 -0.53 13.00 -50.69
CA THR A 848 -1.38 14.19 -50.57
C THR A 848 -2.30 14.02 -49.38
N VAL A 849 -2.30 14.98 -48.46
CA VAL A 849 -3.12 15.04 -47.26
C VAL A 849 -4.13 16.16 -47.43
N GLN A 850 -5.37 15.97 -47.00
CA GLN A 850 -6.42 16.97 -47.10
C GLN A 850 -7.34 16.94 -45.87
N ALA A 851 -7.70 18.13 -45.36
CA ALA A 851 -8.76 18.31 -44.36
C ALA A 851 -9.95 19.02 -45.02
N ILE A 852 -11.14 18.44 -44.95
CA ILE A 852 -12.34 18.93 -45.65
C ILE A 852 -13.43 19.25 -44.62
N PRO A 853 -13.83 20.53 -44.44
CA PRO A 853 -14.97 20.85 -43.58
C PRO A 853 -16.27 20.29 -44.17
N PHE A 854 -17.16 19.81 -43.29
CA PHE A 854 -18.44 19.23 -43.64
C PHE A 854 -19.47 19.67 -42.59
N ASP A 855 -20.46 20.47 -43.00
CA ASP A 855 -21.57 20.85 -42.14
C ASP A 855 -22.88 20.68 -42.92
N PRO A 856 -23.83 19.83 -42.47
CA PRO A 856 -25.15 19.71 -43.07
C PRO A 856 -26.10 20.88 -42.75
N ILE A 857 -25.75 21.81 -41.84
CA ILE A 857 -26.63 22.84 -41.27
C ILE A 857 -26.22 24.27 -41.68
N ASP A 858 -25.01 24.78 -41.39
CA ASP A 858 -24.56 26.12 -41.80
C ASP A 858 -23.03 26.36 -41.83
N LEU A 859 -22.40 26.17 -43.01
CA LEU A 859 -20.96 26.38 -43.27
C LEU A 859 -20.36 27.78 -42.92
N LYS A 860 -21.15 28.74 -42.42
CA LYS A 860 -20.69 30.11 -42.09
C LYS A 860 -19.74 30.21 -40.89
N GLY A 861 -19.58 29.14 -40.10
CA GLY A 861 -18.63 29.08 -38.98
C GLY A 861 -17.18 28.77 -39.38
N PHE A 862 -16.95 28.29 -40.61
CA PHE A 862 -15.62 28.27 -41.21
C PHE A 862 -15.38 29.60 -41.92
N ASP A 863 -14.18 30.18 -41.77
CA ASP A 863 -13.86 31.49 -42.34
C ASP A 863 -14.04 31.47 -43.87
N SER A 864 -14.41 32.62 -44.46
CA SER A 864 -15.50 32.73 -45.45
C SER A 864 -15.41 31.98 -46.79
N ASP A 865 -14.35 31.22 -47.06
CA ASP A 865 -14.08 30.55 -48.33
C ASP A 865 -14.38 29.03 -48.33
N GLY A 866 -14.62 28.41 -47.17
CA GLY A 866 -14.98 26.98 -47.08
C GLY A 866 -13.97 26.04 -47.73
N ALA A 867 -12.70 26.46 -47.78
CA ALA A 867 -11.64 25.78 -48.49
C ALA A 867 -11.16 24.53 -47.72
N SER A 868 -10.95 23.43 -48.44
CA SER A 868 -10.26 22.28 -47.87
C SER A 868 -8.75 22.55 -47.84
N GLU A 869 -8.10 22.35 -46.70
CA GLU A 869 -6.64 22.42 -46.63
C GLU A 869 -5.98 21.21 -47.31
N ILE A 870 -4.90 21.44 -48.04
CA ILE A 870 -4.20 20.39 -48.81
C ILE A 870 -2.67 20.52 -48.67
N LEU A 871 -2.05 19.52 -48.05
CA LEU A 871 -0.60 19.35 -47.99
C LEU A 871 -0.15 18.25 -48.96
N SER A 872 1.07 18.30 -49.47
CA SER A 872 1.60 17.25 -50.36
C SER A 872 3.11 17.13 -50.28
N PHE A 873 3.61 15.93 -50.05
CA PHE A 873 5.03 15.65 -49.80
C PHE A 873 5.50 14.39 -50.54
N LYS A 874 6.82 14.16 -50.50
CA LYS A 874 7.43 12.90 -50.94
C LYS A 874 8.43 12.40 -49.92
N ASP A 875 8.31 11.12 -49.56
CA ASP A 875 9.20 10.49 -48.59
C ASP A 875 9.34 9.00 -48.91
N ASP A 876 10.57 8.49 -48.88
CA ASP A 876 10.90 7.06 -49.12
C ASP A 876 11.06 6.26 -47.80
N GLY A 877 10.73 6.85 -46.65
CA GLY A 877 11.00 6.30 -45.32
C GLY A 877 10.34 4.94 -45.06
N LEU A 878 9.02 4.81 -45.29
CA LEU A 878 8.31 3.53 -45.13
C LEU A 878 7.54 3.18 -46.42
N ALA A 879 7.95 2.10 -47.08
CA ALA A 879 7.42 1.68 -48.38
C ALA A 879 6.03 1.01 -48.32
N SER A 880 5.56 0.60 -47.13
CA SER A 880 4.22 0.08 -46.87
C SER A 880 3.90 0.14 -45.39
N GLY A 881 2.65 -0.17 -45.03
CA GLY A 881 2.13 -0.25 -43.67
C GLY A 881 0.66 0.14 -43.62
N ARG A 882 0.06 -0.10 -42.46
CA ARG A 882 -1.38 -0.07 -42.19
C ARG A 882 -1.89 1.37 -41.98
N ALA A 883 -3.21 1.51 -41.91
CA ALA A 883 -3.90 2.77 -41.60
C ALA A 883 -4.56 2.71 -40.21
N GLY A 884 -4.83 3.88 -39.61
CA GLY A 884 -5.35 3.98 -38.25
C GLY A 884 -5.87 5.37 -37.89
N VAL A 885 -6.51 5.52 -36.74
CA VAL A 885 -7.01 6.82 -36.22
C VAL A 885 -6.55 7.03 -34.77
N GLY A 886 -6.61 8.27 -34.27
CA GLY A 886 -6.22 8.56 -32.89
C GLY A 886 -6.68 9.91 -32.35
N PHE A 887 -6.48 10.11 -31.04
CA PHE A 887 -6.86 11.31 -30.30
C PHE A 887 -5.80 11.68 -29.25
N ALA A 888 -5.77 12.96 -28.87
CA ALA A 888 -5.05 13.43 -27.69
C ALA A 888 -5.88 14.46 -26.90
N ARG A 889 -5.91 14.30 -25.57
CA ARG A 889 -6.39 15.29 -24.58
C ARG A 889 -7.86 15.74 -24.73
N GLN A 890 -8.80 14.83 -25.04
CA GLN A 890 -10.22 15.18 -25.21
C GLN A 890 -10.93 15.43 -23.87
N GLY A 891 -11.74 16.49 -23.74
CA GLY A 891 -12.63 16.71 -22.57
C GLY A 891 -11.97 17.27 -21.29
N ALA A 892 -11.23 18.38 -21.40
CA ALA A 892 -10.43 18.92 -20.27
C ALA A 892 -11.08 20.06 -19.45
N ALA A 893 -12.31 20.48 -19.78
CA ALA A 893 -12.96 21.62 -19.12
C ALA A 893 -13.72 21.21 -17.83
N ALA A 894 -13.42 21.87 -16.71
CA ALA A 894 -14.11 21.67 -15.43
C ALA A 894 -15.53 22.33 -15.36
N ALA A 895 -16.16 22.56 -16.51
CA ALA A 895 -17.30 23.47 -16.66
C ALA A 895 -18.43 22.90 -17.56
N GLY A 896 -19.01 21.77 -17.16
CA GLY A 896 -20.30 21.28 -17.66
C GLY A 896 -20.27 20.57 -19.02
N ASP A 897 -21.01 19.46 -19.10
CA ASP A 897 -21.23 18.73 -20.35
C ASP A 897 -22.31 19.44 -21.19
N THR A 898 -21.92 20.10 -22.27
CA THR A 898 -22.78 20.98 -23.08
C THR A 898 -23.50 20.24 -24.22
N VAL A 899 -24.15 19.13 -23.91
CA VAL A 899 -25.10 18.47 -24.82
C VAL A 899 -26.33 19.38 -25.01
N THR A 900 -26.76 19.58 -26.25
CA THR A 900 -27.97 20.36 -26.58
C THR A 900 -28.76 19.69 -27.71
N ASP A 901 -29.97 20.17 -27.98
CA ASP A 901 -30.79 19.76 -29.13
C ASP A 901 -30.10 19.93 -30.51
N TYR A 902 -28.99 20.68 -30.59
CA TYR A 902 -28.16 20.86 -31.78
C TYR A 902 -26.75 20.25 -31.67
N PHE A 903 -26.38 19.75 -30.48
CA PHE A 903 -25.06 19.23 -30.12
C PHE A 903 -25.17 17.82 -29.54
N PRO A 904 -25.20 16.77 -30.39
CA PRO A 904 -25.37 15.39 -29.93
C PRO A 904 -24.09 14.83 -29.28
N VAL A 905 -22.91 15.26 -29.72
CA VAL A 905 -21.62 14.89 -29.12
C VAL A 905 -21.23 15.96 -28.09
N GLY A 906 -21.24 15.57 -26.80
CA GLY A 906 -20.82 16.43 -25.68
C GLY A 906 -19.30 16.66 -25.65
N SER A 907 -18.71 16.87 -24.46
CA SER A 907 -17.26 17.13 -24.37
C SER A 907 -16.43 15.96 -24.91
N GLY A 908 -15.82 16.10 -26.10
CA GLY A 908 -15.02 15.06 -26.76
C GLY A 908 -15.11 15.04 -28.30
N ALA A 909 -14.71 13.93 -28.91
CA ALA A 909 -14.62 13.75 -30.37
C ALA A 909 -15.17 12.38 -30.83
N LEU A 910 -15.78 12.32 -32.02
CA LEU A 910 -16.37 11.09 -32.59
C LEU A 910 -15.89 10.85 -34.04
N PHE A 911 -15.25 9.72 -34.34
CA PHE A 911 -14.99 9.26 -35.72
C PHE A 911 -16.16 8.41 -36.23
N THR A 912 -16.91 8.90 -37.23
CA THR A 912 -18.14 8.23 -37.71
C THR A 912 -17.90 7.24 -38.85
N ASP A 913 -17.21 7.68 -39.92
CA ASP A 913 -16.87 6.85 -41.09
C ASP A 913 -15.37 6.67 -41.19
N VAL A 914 -14.89 5.45 -41.46
CA VAL A 914 -13.49 5.20 -41.87
C VAL A 914 -13.45 4.30 -43.10
N THR A 915 -12.76 4.73 -44.16
CA THR A 915 -12.75 4.05 -45.46
C THR A 915 -11.37 3.99 -46.12
N VAL A 916 -11.15 2.97 -46.95
CA VAL A 916 -9.99 2.85 -47.83
C VAL A 916 -10.45 2.56 -49.25
N THR A 917 -9.96 3.36 -50.21
CA THR A 917 -10.26 3.26 -51.63
C THR A 917 -8.99 3.00 -52.44
N VAL A 918 -9.01 1.99 -53.30
CA VAL A 918 -7.89 1.67 -54.21
C VAL A 918 -8.37 1.84 -55.65
N GLY A 919 -7.72 2.75 -56.38
CA GLY A 919 -8.23 3.22 -57.66
C GLY A 919 -9.60 3.87 -57.52
N ASN A 920 -10.64 3.25 -58.07
CA ASN A 920 -12.03 3.72 -58.00
C ASN A 920 -12.95 2.79 -57.17
N LYS A 921 -12.37 1.92 -56.32
CA LYS A 921 -13.12 0.93 -55.55
C LYS A 921 -12.85 1.09 -54.06
N VAL A 922 -13.90 1.26 -53.26
CA VAL A 922 -13.83 1.08 -51.80
C VAL A 922 -13.48 -0.38 -51.51
N VAL A 923 -12.34 -0.59 -50.84
CA VAL A 923 -11.81 -1.93 -50.49
C VAL A 923 -11.97 -2.24 -49.00
N PHE A 924 -12.14 -1.21 -48.17
CA PHE A 924 -12.49 -1.28 -46.76
C PHE A 924 -13.40 -0.09 -46.41
N GLU A 925 -14.39 -0.35 -45.57
CA GLU A 925 -15.32 0.62 -44.99
C GLU A 925 -15.73 0.05 -43.64
N ASP A 926 -15.56 0.81 -42.55
CA ASP A 926 -16.08 0.44 -41.24
C ASP A 926 -17.35 1.22 -40.96
N SER A 927 -18.47 0.55 -41.17
CA SER A 927 -19.83 1.02 -40.91
C SER A 927 -20.33 0.65 -39.51
N TRP A 928 -19.47 0.01 -38.70
CA TRP A 928 -19.82 -0.59 -37.40
C TRP A 928 -20.88 -1.71 -37.51
N ASP A 929 -21.06 -2.28 -38.72
CA ASP A 929 -22.01 -3.38 -38.98
C ASP A 929 -21.59 -4.71 -38.32
N GLY A 930 -20.44 -4.79 -37.65
CA GLY A 930 -20.10 -5.87 -36.73
C GLY A 930 -20.95 -5.87 -35.46
N HIS A 931 -21.64 -4.76 -35.17
CA HIS A 931 -22.36 -4.49 -33.93
C HIS A 931 -23.86 -4.35 -34.18
N ASP A 932 -24.65 -4.59 -33.14
CA ASP A 932 -26.10 -4.40 -33.18
C ASP A 932 -26.45 -2.91 -33.21
N SER A 933 -27.43 -2.55 -34.05
CA SER A 933 -27.79 -1.15 -34.31
C SER A 933 -28.63 -0.47 -33.21
N GLN A 934 -28.99 -1.19 -32.15
CA GLN A 934 -29.73 -0.63 -31.01
C GLN A 934 -28.87 -0.60 -29.74
N THR A 935 -28.01 -1.59 -29.54
CA THR A 935 -27.18 -1.72 -28.33
C THR A 935 -25.71 -1.38 -28.54
N LEU A 936 -25.21 -1.35 -29.79
CA LEU A 936 -23.79 -1.19 -30.16
C LEU A 936 -22.85 -2.26 -29.58
N LEU A 937 -23.41 -3.37 -29.11
CA LEU A 937 -22.68 -4.57 -28.69
C LEU A 937 -22.39 -5.43 -29.93
N PRO A 938 -21.29 -6.20 -30.01
CA PRO A 938 -21.02 -7.02 -31.19
C PRO A 938 -22.12 -8.03 -31.46
N LYS A 939 -22.40 -8.30 -32.73
CA LYS A 939 -23.50 -9.20 -33.14
C LYS A 939 -23.34 -10.59 -32.52
N GLY A 940 -24.41 -11.03 -31.86
CA GLY A 940 -24.45 -12.30 -31.12
C GLY A 940 -23.97 -12.20 -29.67
N TRP A 941 -23.51 -11.02 -29.23
CA TRP A 941 -23.36 -10.71 -27.80
C TRP A 941 -24.59 -10.01 -27.27
N THR A 942 -24.97 -10.34 -26.03
CA THR A 942 -26.14 -9.77 -25.37
C THR A 942 -25.89 -9.57 -23.88
N ASP A 943 -26.49 -8.52 -23.31
CA ASP A 943 -26.73 -8.43 -21.87
C ASP A 943 -28.05 -9.15 -21.59
N PRO A 944 -28.06 -10.34 -20.94
CA PRO A 944 -29.31 -11.07 -20.70
C PRO A 944 -30.24 -10.36 -19.71
N ALA A 945 -29.74 -9.35 -18.99
CA ALA A 945 -30.49 -8.53 -18.05
C ALA A 945 -30.85 -7.13 -18.61
N GLU A 946 -30.72 -6.89 -19.92
CA GLU A 946 -30.96 -5.60 -20.57
C GLU A 946 -32.29 -4.94 -20.13
N GLY A 947 -32.22 -3.65 -19.75
CA GLY A 947 -33.35 -2.89 -19.20
C GLY A 947 -33.76 -3.27 -17.76
N GLY A 948 -33.15 -4.29 -17.16
CA GLY A 948 -33.35 -4.74 -15.79
C GLY A 948 -32.34 -4.16 -14.78
N ALA A 949 -32.50 -4.56 -13.51
CA ALA A 949 -31.64 -4.08 -12.43
C ALA A 949 -30.17 -4.51 -12.58
N MET A 950 -29.93 -5.74 -13.07
CA MET A 950 -28.61 -6.34 -13.23
C MET A 950 -27.90 -6.01 -14.56
N ALA A 951 -28.51 -5.21 -15.45
CA ALA A 951 -27.88 -4.79 -16.70
C ALA A 951 -26.54 -4.07 -16.42
N GLY A 952 -25.46 -4.46 -17.10
CA GLY A 952 -24.10 -3.99 -16.84
C GLY A 952 -23.76 -2.61 -17.42
N ALA A 953 -24.64 -2.06 -18.26
CA ALA A 953 -24.32 -0.92 -19.13
C ALA A 953 -23.00 -1.14 -19.89
N TRP A 954 -22.92 -2.27 -20.59
CA TRP A 954 -21.76 -2.68 -21.35
C TRP A 954 -21.51 -1.74 -22.54
N LEU A 955 -20.25 -1.40 -22.79
CA LEU A 955 -19.80 -0.73 -24.01
C LEU A 955 -18.71 -1.56 -24.72
N SER A 956 -18.74 -1.54 -26.05
CA SER A 956 -17.63 -2.03 -26.88
C SER A 956 -16.52 -0.98 -26.94
N SER A 957 -15.26 -1.39 -26.73
CA SER A 957 -14.12 -0.62 -27.21
C SER A 957 -14.02 -0.72 -28.73
N ALA A 958 -13.41 0.27 -29.36
CA ALA A 958 -13.15 0.27 -30.81
C ALA A 958 -12.21 -0.87 -31.25
N HIS A 959 -11.35 -1.35 -30.34
CA HIS A 959 -10.33 -2.38 -30.60
C HIS A 959 -10.74 -3.79 -30.13
N GLY A 960 -12.03 -4.04 -29.91
CA GLY A 960 -12.57 -5.37 -29.61
C GLY A 960 -12.48 -5.81 -28.15
N GLY A 961 -12.30 -4.88 -27.21
CA GLY A 961 -12.51 -5.11 -25.78
C GLY A 961 -13.92 -4.67 -25.33
N PHE A 962 -14.26 -4.95 -24.07
CA PHE A 962 -15.53 -4.55 -23.45
C PHE A 962 -15.31 -3.89 -22.11
N PHE A 963 -16.20 -2.96 -21.74
CA PHE A 963 -16.20 -2.31 -20.44
C PHE A 963 -17.60 -2.35 -19.83
N GLN A 964 -17.69 -2.74 -18.56
CA GLN A 964 -18.88 -2.56 -17.74
C GLN A 964 -18.85 -1.13 -17.15
N LEU A 965 -19.86 -0.31 -17.42
CA LEU A 965 -19.92 1.05 -16.87
C LEU A 965 -20.69 1.16 -15.56
N LYS A 966 -21.62 0.24 -15.30
CA LYS A 966 -22.48 0.30 -14.12
C LYS A 966 -21.96 -0.64 -13.04
N ASP A 967 -21.86 -0.12 -11.81
CA ASP A 967 -21.66 -0.96 -10.64
C ASP A 967 -22.95 -1.76 -10.35
N VAL A 968 -22.93 -3.05 -10.70
CA VAL A 968 -24.05 -3.98 -10.48
C VAL A 968 -23.51 -5.34 -10.06
N TYR A 969 -23.88 -5.70 -8.84
CA TYR A 969 -23.67 -7.01 -8.28
C TYR A 969 -24.79 -7.32 -7.28
N THR A 970 -24.89 -8.58 -6.90
CA THR A 970 -25.46 -8.99 -5.62
C THR A 970 -24.33 -9.59 -4.79
N ALA A 971 -24.34 -9.37 -3.48
CA ALA A 971 -23.51 -10.15 -2.57
C ALA A 971 -23.85 -11.64 -2.72
N SER A 972 -22.94 -12.52 -2.29
CA SER A 972 -23.24 -13.96 -2.13
C SER A 972 -24.54 -14.12 -1.34
N PRO A 973 -25.63 -14.69 -1.90
CA PRO A 973 -26.90 -14.85 -1.17
C PRO A 973 -26.87 -16.00 -0.16
N THR A 974 -25.83 -16.84 -0.20
CA THR A 974 -25.52 -17.79 0.87
C THR A 974 -25.18 -17.03 2.16
N ASN A 975 -25.28 -17.70 3.31
CA ASN A 975 -24.82 -17.16 4.59
C ASN A 975 -23.55 -16.32 4.46
N LYS A 976 -23.51 -15.21 5.20
CA LYS A 976 -22.34 -14.33 5.39
C LYS A 976 -21.07 -15.14 5.74
N SER A 977 -21.28 -16.35 6.25
CA SER A 977 -20.33 -17.41 6.52
C SER A 977 -19.69 -18.06 5.30
N VAL A 978 -20.48 -18.76 4.48
CA VAL A 978 -19.89 -19.70 3.54
C VAL A 978 -19.44 -18.91 2.33
N LEU A 979 -18.16 -18.55 2.31
CA LEU A 979 -17.48 -17.96 1.16
C LEU A 979 -17.73 -18.85 -0.06
N LYS A 980 -18.75 -18.50 -0.83
CA LYS A 980 -19.17 -19.16 -2.05
C LYS A 980 -18.97 -18.24 -3.23
N ALA A 981 -18.75 -18.83 -4.39
CA ALA A 981 -18.70 -18.08 -5.63
C ALA A 981 -20.10 -18.06 -6.27
N ASP A 982 -21.09 -17.52 -5.55
CA ASP A 982 -22.53 -17.52 -5.87
C ASP A 982 -23.19 -16.12 -5.90
N GLY A 983 -22.47 -15.04 -5.60
CA GLY A 983 -22.95 -13.67 -5.86
C GLY A 983 -23.09 -13.40 -7.35
N GLU A 984 -24.19 -12.76 -7.78
CA GLU A 984 -24.39 -12.39 -9.18
C GLU A 984 -23.67 -11.09 -9.55
N GLY A 985 -23.27 -10.97 -10.81
CA GLY A 985 -22.79 -9.73 -11.42
C GLY A 985 -23.50 -9.48 -12.75
N ALA A 986 -23.18 -8.38 -13.43
CA ALA A 986 -23.56 -8.25 -14.82
C ALA A 986 -23.01 -9.42 -15.66
N LEU A 987 -23.83 -9.98 -16.53
CA LEU A 987 -23.40 -10.98 -17.50
C LEU A 987 -23.28 -10.31 -18.87
N PHE A 988 -22.34 -10.81 -19.67
CA PHE A 988 -22.23 -10.47 -21.09
C PHE A 988 -21.99 -11.77 -21.84
N ILE A 989 -23.01 -12.21 -22.58
CA ILE A 989 -23.06 -13.56 -23.14
C ILE A 989 -22.77 -13.49 -24.62
N GLY A 990 -21.67 -14.10 -25.05
CA GLY A 990 -21.31 -14.30 -26.45
C GLY A 990 -22.01 -15.52 -27.08
N PRO A 991 -21.79 -15.78 -28.38
CA PRO A 991 -22.45 -16.86 -29.10
C PRO A 991 -22.17 -18.27 -28.56
N ALA A 992 -23.12 -19.18 -28.80
CA ALA A 992 -23.02 -20.56 -28.36
C ALA A 992 -21.89 -21.34 -29.06
N ILE A 993 -21.15 -22.10 -28.26
CA ILE A 993 -20.11 -23.02 -28.68
C ILE A 993 -20.75 -24.42 -28.83
N GLU A 994 -20.59 -25.05 -30.01
CA GLU A 994 -21.15 -26.40 -30.26
C GLU A 994 -20.18 -27.54 -29.90
N ASP A 995 -18.87 -27.28 -29.91
CA ASP A 995 -17.84 -28.25 -29.57
C ASP A 995 -17.70 -28.46 -28.05
N LYS A 996 -17.26 -29.66 -27.65
CA LYS A 996 -17.27 -30.11 -26.25
C LYS A 996 -15.94 -29.98 -25.52
N ASN A 997 -14.85 -29.86 -26.27
CA ASN A 997 -13.50 -29.66 -25.77
C ASN A 997 -13.04 -28.35 -26.39
N TYR A 998 -12.56 -27.40 -25.59
CA TYR A 998 -12.17 -26.09 -26.12
C TYR A 998 -11.23 -25.31 -25.22
N LEU A 999 -10.50 -24.38 -25.84
CA LEU A 999 -9.68 -23.36 -25.18
C LEU A 999 -10.40 -22.00 -25.22
N LEU A 1000 -10.45 -21.32 -24.08
CA LEU A 1000 -10.82 -19.91 -23.98
C LEU A 1000 -9.59 -19.10 -23.54
N GLU A 1001 -9.31 -17.99 -24.24
CA GLU A 1001 -8.25 -17.04 -23.89
C GLU A 1001 -8.83 -15.63 -23.69
N PHE A 1002 -8.52 -15.00 -22.56
CA PHE A 1002 -9.02 -13.68 -22.19
C PHE A 1002 -7.94 -12.82 -21.53
N GLY A 1003 -7.89 -11.54 -21.88
CA GLY A 1003 -7.13 -10.51 -21.16
C GLY A 1003 -8.05 -9.68 -20.27
N PHE A 1004 -7.71 -9.53 -18.99
CA PHE A 1004 -8.49 -8.79 -18.00
C PHE A 1004 -7.73 -7.57 -17.47
N GLN A 1005 -8.45 -6.50 -17.13
CA GLN A 1005 -7.91 -5.28 -16.50
C GLN A 1005 -8.91 -4.74 -15.47
N SER A 1006 -8.43 -4.36 -14.29
CA SER A 1006 -9.23 -3.68 -13.27
C SER A 1006 -9.04 -2.17 -13.30
N PHE A 1007 -10.13 -1.43 -13.14
CA PHE A 1007 -10.12 0.03 -12.98
C PHE A 1007 -10.32 0.40 -11.50
N ILE A 1008 -10.09 1.67 -11.16
CA ILE A 1008 -10.10 2.16 -9.77
C ILE A 1008 -11.54 2.16 -9.22
N ALA A 1009 -11.81 1.27 -8.27
CA ALA A 1009 -12.89 1.45 -7.30
C ALA A 1009 -12.52 2.58 -6.32
N ARG A 1010 -13.52 3.21 -5.68
CA ARG A 1010 -13.30 4.26 -4.69
C ARG A 1010 -12.45 3.75 -3.52
N ASP A 1011 -11.85 4.66 -2.75
CA ASP A 1011 -11.00 4.34 -1.60
C ASP A 1011 -11.77 3.73 -0.40
N ASP A 1012 -13.07 3.44 -0.54
CA ASP A 1012 -13.84 2.67 0.42
C ASP A 1012 -13.52 1.17 0.31
N LEU A 1013 -13.25 0.54 1.46
CA LEU A 1013 -12.88 -0.88 1.59
C LEU A 1013 -14.08 -1.85 1.38
N ALA A 1014 -15.08 -1.44 0.58
CA ALA A 1014 -16.40 -2.06 0.48
C ALA A 1014 -16.84 -2.46 -0.95
N ALA A 1015 -16.19 -1.96 -2.01
CA ALA A 1015 -16.52 -2.38 -3.39
C ALA A 1015 -16.07 -3.83 -3.64
N ILE A 1016 -16.97 -4.69 -4.14
CA ILE A 1016 -16.68 -6.09 -4.48
C ILE A 1016 -15.99 -6.17 -5.85
N ASP A 1017 -14.65 -6.23 -5.87
CA ASP A 1017 -13.91 -6.44 -7.13
C ASP A 1017 -13.78 -7.93 -7.47
N GLY A 1018 -14.71 -8.43 -8.28
CA GLY A 1018 -14.62 -9.74 -8.95
C GLY A 1018 -14.83 -9.60 -10.45
N MET A 1019 -13.98 -10.26 -11.25
CA MET A 1019 -14.09 -10.29 -12.71
C MET A 1019 -13.73 -11.65 -13.27
N GLY A 1020 -14.23 -12.00 -14.44
CA GLY A 1020 -13.94 -13.29 -15.05
C GLY A 1020 -14.84 -13.57 -16.24
N PHE A 1021 -15.05 -14.85 -16.54
CA PHE A 1021 -15.81 -15.30 -17.71
C PHE A 1021 -16.79 -16.41 -17.37
N VAL A 1022 -17.78 -16.60 -18.24
CA VAL A 1022 -18.78 -17.66 -18.14
C VAL A 1022 -18.62 -18.68 -19.29
N TYR A 1023 -19.02 -19.91 -19.05
CA TYR A 1023 -19.03 -21.02 -20.00
C TYR A 1023 -20.25 -21.93 -19.74
N ASP A 1024 -20.53 -22.89 -20.62
CA ASP A 1024 -21.71 -23.79 -20.50
C ASP A 1024 -23.08 -23.07 -20.37
N TYR A 1025 -23.18 -21.81 -20.82
CA TYR A 1025 -24.38 -20.98 -20.66
C TYR A 1025 -25.56 -21.47 -21.49
N LYS A 1026 -26.71 -21.66 -20.83
CA LYS A 1026 -28.01 -21.97 -21.46
C LYS A 1026 -29.03 -20.87 -21.21
N ASP A 1027 -29.07 -20.40 -19.97
CA ASP A 1027 -29.94 -19.33 -19.46
C ASP A 1027 -29.36 -18.78 -18.15
N GLU A 1028 -29.95 -17.70 -17.64
CA GLU A 1028 -29.57 -17.00 -16.40
C GLU A 1028 -29.57 -17.88 -15.12
N ASN A 1029 -30.15 -19.08 -15.21
CA ASN A 1029 -30.25 -20.06 -14.13
C ASN A 1029 -29.35 -21.29 -14.34
N ASN A 1030 -28.70 -21.42 -15.52
CA ASN A 1030 -27.97 -22.61 -15.95
C ASN A 1030 -26.70 -22.25 -16.75
N PHE A 1031 -25.58 -22.05 -16.05
CA PHE A 1031 -24.27 -21.76 -16.64
C PHE A 1031 -23.11 -22.06 -15.66
N ALA A 1032 -21.87 -22.04 -16.13
CA ALA A 1032 -20.67 -22.12 -15.30
C ALA A 1032 -19.80 -20.87 -15.46
N ARG A 1033 -18.89 -20.63 -14.52
CA ARG A 1033 -18.03 -19.44 -14.52
C ARG A 1033 -16.70 -19.65 -13.83
N VAL A 1034 -15.74 -18.80 -14.17
CA VAL A 1034 -14.48 -18.58 -13.46
C VAL A 1034 -14.43 -17.12 -13.05
N ILE A 1035 -14.13 -16.81 -11.79
CA ILE A 1035 -13.99 -15.43 -11.27
C ILE A 1035 -12.67 -15.27 -10.53
N PHE A 1036 -11.91 -14.27 -10.92
CA PHE A 1036 -10.74 -13.73 -10.23
C PHE A 1036 -11.18 -12.62 -9.30
N VAL A 1037 -10.79 -12.71 -8.02
CA VAL A 1037 -11.20 -11.77 -6.97
C VAL A 1037 -9.97 -11.27 -6.24
N ASN A 1038 -9.83 -9.95 -6.10
CA ASN A 1038 -8.74 -9.35 -5.32
C ASN A 1038 -9.21 -8.65 -4.03
N THR A 1039 -10.51 -8.46 -3.84
CA THR A 1039 -11.03 -8.03 -2.54
C THR A 1039 -10.67 -9.01 -1.43
N THR A 1040 -10.55 -8.50 -0.21
CA THR A 1040 -10.38 -9.36 0.97
C THR A 1040 -11.71 -10.05 1.24
N ASP A 1041 -11.64 -11.31 1.66
CA ASP A 1041 -12.80 -12.08 2.10
C ASP A 1041 -13.49 -11.34 3.26
N LYS A 1042 -14.72 -10.89 3.04
CA LYS A 1042 -15.53 -10.13 4.00
C LYS A 1042 -16.97 -10.56 3.92
N ALA A 1043 -17.72 -10.35 5.00
CA ALA A 1043 -19.16 -10.47 4.96
C ALA A 1043 -19.88 -9.13 4.86
N LEU A 1044 -21.14 -9.15 4.42
CA LEU A 1044 -21.91 -7.97 4.00
C LEU A 1044 -23.35 -8.07 4.50
N GLY A 1045 -24.02 -6.93 4.64
CA GLY A 1045 -25.45 -6.85 4.98
C GLY A 1045 -26.31 -7.52 3.90
N GLY A 1046 -26.64 -8.80 4.10
CA GLY A 1046 -27.36 -9.65 3.15
C GLY A 1046 -26.51 -10.65 2.36
N GLY A 1047 -25.24 -10.90 2.73
CA GLY A 1047 -24.41 -11.89 2.04
C GLY A 1047 -22.92 -11.90 2.41
N SER A 1048 -22.07 -12.39 1.52
CA SER A 1048 -20.60 -12.22 1.58
C SER A 1048 -20.01 -11.61 0.30
N THR A 1049 -18.75 -11.15 0.36
CA THR A 1049 -17.93 -10.99 -0.84
C THR A 1049 -17.67 -12.35 -1.47
N LEU A 1050 -17.35 -12.35 -2.76
CA LEU A 1050 -16.77 -13.53 -3.39
C LEU A 1050 -15.39 -13.86 -2.72
N PRO A 1051 -14.98 -15.15 -2.68
CA PRO A 1051 -13.70 -15.55 -2.08
C PRO A 1051 -12.50 -15.03 -2.87
N ARG A 1052 -11.44 -14.58 -2.18
CA ARG A 1052 -10.24 -14.03 -2.81
C ARG A 1052 -9.40 -15.09 -3.52
N GLY A 1053 -9.01 -14.79 -4.76
CA GLY A 1053 -8.20 -15.68 -5.59
C GLY A 1053 -8.95 -16.12 -6.84
N ILE A 1054 -8.66 -17.32 -7.34
CA ILE A 1054 -9.41 -17.95 -8.43
C ILE A 1054 -10.60 -18.74 -7.87
N ASN A 1055 -11.77 -18.52 -8.43
CA ASN A 1055 -12.99 -19.26 -8.14
C ASN A 1055 -13.55 -19.88 -9.42
N VAL A 1056 -14.14 -21.07 -9.32
CA VAL A 1056 -14.86 -21.74 -10.40
C VAL A 1056 -16.17 -22.26 -9.83
N SER A 1057 -17.31 -21.89 -10.41
CA SER A 1057 -18.63 -22.30 -9.92
C SER A 1057 -19.65 -22.50 -11.04
N ARG A 1058 -20.74 -23.21 -10.75
CA ARG A 1058 -21.77 -23.60 -11.70
C ARG A 1058 -23.18 -23.41 -11.14
N LYS A 1059 -24.00 -22.67 -11.87
CA LYS A 1059 -25.43 -22.50 -11.64
C LYS A 1059 -26.21 -23.62 -12.34
N ILE A 1060 -27.12 -24.27 -11.63
CA ILE A 1060 -28.01 -25.31 -12.15
C ILE A 1060 -29.41 -25.06 -11.57
N ASP A 1061 -30.41 -24.90 -12.44
CA ASP A 1061 -31.80 -24.58 -12.08
C ASP A 1061 -31.93 -23.42 -11.07
N GLY A 1062 -31.04 -22.43 -11.20
CA GLY A 1062 -31.00 -21.21 -10.38
C GLY A 1062 -30.10 -21.30 -9.14
N GLN A 1063 -29.53 -22.47 -8.85
CA GLN A 1063 -28.73 -22.74 -7.65
C GLN A 1063 -27.23 -22.85 -7.96
N TRP A 1064 -26.40 -22.16 -7.19
CA TRP A 1064 -24.94 -22.18 -7.34
C TRP A 1064 -24.27 -23.37 -6.67
N HIS A 1065 -23.27 -23.92 -7.35
CA HIS A 1065 -22.45 -25.05 -6.94
C HIS A 1065 -20.97 -24.70 -7.18
N ASP A 1066 -20.18 -24.56 -6.12
CA ASP A 1066 -18.75 -24.26 -6.26
C ASP A 1066 -17.95 -25.51 -6.65
N ILE A 1067 -16.90 -25.29 -7.45
CA ILE A 1067 -15.96 -26.30 -7.94
C ILE A 1067 -14.55 -26.00 -7.42
N ILE A 1068 -14.14 -24.73 -7.47
CA ILE A 1068 -12.91 -24.19 -6.87
C ILE A 1068 -13.29 -22.89 -6.16
N THR A 1069 -12.76 -22.67 -4.95
CA THR A 1069 -13.13 -21.55 -4.08
C THR A 1069 -11.85 -20.93 -3.51
N GLY A 1070 -11.54 -19.69 -3.90
CA GLY A 1070 -10.45 -18.89 -3.33
C GLY A 1070 -9.04 -19.46 -3.48
N ASP A 1071 -8.66 -19.99 -4.65
CA ASP A 1071 -7.27 -20.40 -4.89
C ASP A 1071 -6.33 -19.18 -4.89
N ARG A 1072 -5.49 -19.09 -3.86
CA ARG A 1072 -4.55 -17.99 -3.62
C ARG A 1072 -3.25 -18.12 -4.42
N SER A 1073 -3.13 -19.11 -5.31
CA SER A 1073 -2.04 -19.19 -6.30
C SER A 1073 -1.95 -17.92 -7.16
N PHE A 1074 -3.08 -17.26 -7.39
CA PHE A 1074 -3.19 -16.00 -8.11
C PHE A 1074 -4.28 -15.10 -7.54
N ALA A 1075 -3.94 -13.83 -7.32
CA ALA A 1075 -4.90 -12.73 -7.18
C ALA A 1075 -4.35 -11.54 -7.97
N TYR A 1076 -5.17 -10.92 -8.82
CA TYR A 1076 -4.72 -9.80 -9.65
C TYR A 1076 -4.42 -8.56 -8.80
N VAL A 1077 -3.52 -7.70 -9.27
CA VAL A 1077 -3.24 -6.42 -8.61
C VAL A 1077 -4.15 -5.37 -9.23
N ARG A 1078 -4.89 -4.58 -8.42
CA ARG A 1078 -5.74 -3.48 -8.92
C ARG A 1078 -4.96 -2.61 -9.92
N GLY A 1079 -5.54 -2.39 -11.10
CA GLY A 1079 -4.93 -1.60 -12.16
C GLY A 1079 -3.86 -2.30 -13.00
N ARG A 1080 -3.55 -3.58 -12.74
CA ARG A 1080 -2.63 -4.37 -13.57
C ARG A 1080 -3.38 -5.45 -14.36
N PRO A 1081 -3.04 -5.64 -15.64
CA PRO A 1081 -3.70 -6.59 -16.50
C PRO A 1081 -3.11 -7.97 -16.29
N PHE A 1082 -3.89 -8.97 -16.68
CA PHE A 1082 -3.48 -10.36 -16.63
C PHE A 1082 -4.22 -11.15 -17.70
N ASP A 1083 -3.52 -12.11 -18.28
CA ASP A 1083 -4.07 -13.03 -19.27
C ASP A 1083 -4.47 -14.35 -18.60
N VAL A 1084 -5.50 -14.97 -19.17
CA VAL A 1084 -6.12 -16.20 -18.68
C VAL A 1084 -6.33 -17.15 -19.85
N ALA A 1085 -5.81 -18.36 -19.73
CA ALA A 1085 -6.10 -19.49 -20.60
C ALA A 1085 -6.90 -20.55 -19.81
N PHE A 1086 -7.98 -21.06 -20.40
CA PHE A 1086 -8.88 -22.04 -19.76
C PHE A 1086 -9.27 -23.13 -20.76
N THR A 1087 -8.93 -24.37 -20.45
CA THR A 1087 -9.32 -25.56 -21.22
C THR A 1087 -10.49 -26.25 -20.54
N ALA A 1088 -11.56 -26.53 -21.30
CA ALA A 1088 -12.80 -27.16 -20.85
C ALA A 1088 -12.85 -28.68 -21.14
#